data_AF-A0A7C5FS92-F1
#
_entry.id   AF-A0A7C5FS92-F1
#
_cell.length_a   1.000
_cell.length_b   1.000
_cell.length_c   1.000
_cell.angle_alpha   90.00
_cell.angle_beta   90.00
_cell.angle_gamma   90.00
#
_symmetry.space_group_name_H-M   'P 1'
#
loop_
_entity.id
_entity.type
_entity.pdbx_description
1 polymer ?
#
loop_
_entity_poly.entity_id
_entity_poly.type
_entity_poly.pdbx_seq_one_letter_code
_entity_poly.pdbx_strand_id
1 'polypeptide(L)'
;MENQKPESNSGSSAIVPPKPANSAAKFYAVIVALIIIAAAFGVLYALKSPAAPKTTAVSATLGNVTQTLSVGDTYSFTITATGTFSNITVWWGDGATSLIKYSGSTSVVASHQYTSQGDYFILYQIHYPSSTYNGLIPISVGYPASSNVFVNNSYAFAELVANSTPPVITNPAIFGPGADLTYQVSYSTPSNTSYMVVNLTVNIYKGSELISTTAYPLVYAITASGPGFILPEGTIDLYLNNLAQGYYTVQTYVTVGTLAMTMINGTLVPTGTANVTNVSAQTTVSYTDIPIFDSVTPYSQTASTTFFDALPNAVGGYTTLDPAISFYTASNEILLNTLLQLDQYNGTSTTSFIPELASYLPTTANGGVNNNTYNYTFKNNYMGPVKISVLPGENFTFHIRSGIRDQFGNSITAYDVYFEIVRDMLFSVSSPGTGGYLIAGYFFDNYSTPGFTPTYQGIMPNLTYSNSSDTFTIHFAHPMPTTLVYQLFAASGTFVESATWLTQHGSGINFSPAGFQAYMAEGSASGYNTYVQNHIDANGPYEISLVSPAQFVVLTANPNFPGLPYYPAAQSAKTVVMQYTSSDSTAWLEFSSGQAQDVQGVIPQYWNNTLALVKQGKAITSSFPTLSIYFYNFNLNVNTSMLSTIDKKANLPSQFFINHDVRLAFAYAYNYTEYFNNQIGNKLYNATFQVPYAGMLVPGLPAAQNISALQALGIAVPYTNLIKAAQYWGDFWNSSAPTQMGLSGSAADPTYNGHPLDVPIFVLQQDPADEAGATTWVQMLQTFIPGLDGGAQDVIQTSEVNIFLTFAVPQGDPMPISWGGWAPDYPYPTDYLSAMFLPSTTSTYQNANSWNSSYVAGITTKQYGPNSMADPAEANALNNITIYYDRGVANETNAAVAYSWFQKMNEASINMTMEVYLGQVNQIWIWDSIANKTALQQWQQNVMIGGGAEIMYNYVVYNS
;
A
#
# COMPACT_ATOMS: atom_id res chain seq x y z
N MET A 1 -37.08 61.07 -22.56
CA MET A 1 -37.10 59.67 -22.11
C MET A 1 -36.38 59.62 -20.76
N GLU A 2 -36.87 60.27 -19.70
CA GLU A 2 -38.07 59.91 -18.87
C GLU A 2 -37.84 58.61 -18.07
N ASN A 3 -38.26 58.38 -16.81
CA ASN A 3 -38.69 59.21 -15.67
C ASN A 3 -38.79 58.27 -14.43
N GLN A 4 -38.59 58.65 -13.15
CA GLN A 4 -38.25 59.95 -12.54
C GLN A 4 -37.48 59.77 -11.19
N LYS A 5 -37.88 60.46 -10.09
CA LYS A 5 -37.31 60.50 -8.72
C LYS A 5 -38.41 61.14 -7.80
N PRO A 6 -38.22 61.44 -6.49
CA PRO A 6 -37.62 60.73 -5.34
C PRO A 6 -38.55 60.74 -4.06
N GLU A 7 -38.03 60.33 -2.89
CA GLU A 7 -37.99 61.09 -1.59
C GLU A 7 -38.12 60.25 -0.29
N SER A 8 -37.89 60.90 0.85
CA SER A 8 -37.19 60.34 2.03
C SER A 8 -37.75 60.75 3.40
N ASN A 9 -37.40 59.95 4.42
CA ASN A 9 -37.20 60.30 5.84
C ASN A 9 -38.38 60.60 6.79
N SER A 10 -38.36 59.83 7.90
CA SER A 10 -38.60 60.21 9.32
C SER A 10 -39.88 60.92 9.79
N GLY A 11 -40.45 60.43 10.91
CA GLY A 11 -40.93 61.33 11.97
C GLY A 11 -42.21 60.99 12.75
N SER A 12 -42.03 60.48 13.98
CA SER A 12 -42.84 60.79 15.19
C SER A 12 -44.34 60.44 15.30
N SER A 13 -44.79 60.35 16.55
CA SER A 13 -46.09 59.81 16.99
C SER A 13 -47.00 60.86 17.65
N ALA A 14 -48.31 60.83 17.35
CA ALA A 14 -49.43 61.37 18.15
C ALA A 14 -50.75 60.75 17.63
N ILE A 15 -51.53 59.96 18.38
CA ILE A 15 -52.45 60.30 19.49
C ILE A 15 -53.73 61.04 19.06
N VAL A 16 -54.87 60.35 19.19
CA VAL A 16 -56.22 60.91 19.40
C VAL A 16 -56.87 60.13 20.57
N PRO A 17 -57.58 60.77 21.53
CA PRO A 17 -57.78 60.21 22.87
C PRO A 17 -59.09 59.40 23.08
N PRO A 18 -59.17 58.61 24.18
CA PRO A 18 -60.30 57.70 24.45
C PRO A 18 -61.42 58.32 25.31
N LYS A 19 -62.62 57.71 25.25
CA LYS A 19 -63.69 57.87 26.26
C LYS A 19 -63.67 56.65 27.21
N PRO A 20 -63.87 56.80 28.54
CA PRO A 20 -63.41 55.80 29.51
C PRO A 20 -64.47 54.74 29.86
N ALA A 21 -64.01 53.55 30.27
CA ALA A 21 -64.85 52.52 30.88
C ALA A 21 -64.15 51.80 32.05
N ASN A 22 -64.79 51.91 33.22
CA ASN A 22 -64.77 51.02 34.39
C ASN A 22 -63.43 50.52 34.98
N SER A 23 -63.05 51.07 36.14
CA SER A 23 -61.90 50.68 36.96
C SER A 23 -62.05 49.36 37.73
N ALA A 24 -63.26 48.81 37.86
CA ALA A 24 -63.50 47.59 38.65
C ALA A 24 -62.92 46.32 38.00
N ALA A 25 -62.98 46.20 36.67
CA ALA A 25 -62.51 44.99 35.97
C ALA A 25 -60.99 44.78 36.08
N LYS A 26 -60.21 45.86 36.12
CA LYS A 26 -58.74 45.79 36.25
C LYS A 26 -58.30 45.24 37.62
N PHE A 27 -59.04 45.51 38.69
CA PHE A 27 -58.66 45.02 40.02
C PHE A 27 -58.81 43.50 40.13
N TYR A 28 -59.92 42.94 39.63
CA TYR A 28 -60.10 41.49 39.55
C TYR A 28 -59.16 40.83 38.55
N ALA A 29 -58.90 41.45 37.39
CA ALA A 29 -57.93 40.92 36.43
C ALA A 29 -56.50 40.88 37.01
N VAL A 30 -56.09 41.90 37.79
CA VAL A 30 -54.79 41.90 38.49
C VAL A 30 -54.74 40.88 39.62
N ILE A 31 -55.83 40.68 40.38
CA ILE A 31 -55.88 39.62 41.41
C ILE A 31 -55.84 38.23 40.78
N VAL A 32 -56.58 37.98 39.70
CA VAL A 32 -56.53 36.69 38.98
C VAL A 32 -55.18 36.48 38.32
N ALA A 33 -54.57 37.52 37.73
CA ALA A 33 -53.21 37.43 37.21
C ALA A 33 -52.17 37.17 38.32
N LEU A 34 -52.30 37.81 39.48
CA LEU A 34 -51.43 37.55 40.65
C LEU A 34 -51.65 36.17 41.24
N ILE A 35 -52.87 35.62 41.23
CA ILE A 35 -53.15 34.24 41.65
C ILE A 35 -52.60 33.25 40.64
N ILE A 36 -52.72 33.50 39.32
CA ILE A 36 -52.11 32.67 38.27
C ILE A 36 -50.58 32.75 38.31
N ILE A 37 -50.01 33.93 38.56
CA ILE A 37 -48.55 34.12 38.73
C ILE A 37 -48.07 33.47 40.03
N ALA A 38 -48.81 33.58 41.14
CA ALA A 38 -48.48 32.91 42.41
C ALA A 38 -48.68 31.38 42.31
N ALA A 39 -49.65 30.90 41.53
CA ALA A 39 -49.81 29.49 41.22
C ALA A 39 -48.74 28.98 40.25
N ALA A 40 -48.32 29.79 39.27
CA ALA A 40 -47.20 29.46 38.37
C ALA A 40 -45.86 29.46 39.12
N PHE A 41 -45.61 30.42 40.03
CA PHE A 41 -44.48 30.39 40.94
C PHE A 41 -44.61 29.27 41.99
N GLY A 42 -45.82 28.94 42.45
CA GLY A 42 -46.08 27.80 43.34
C GLY A 42 -45.81 26.46 42.66
N VAL A 43 -46.17 26.32 41.37
CA VAL A 43 -45.85 25.16 40.54
C VAL A 43 -44.37 25.15 40.18
N LEU A 44 -43.73 26.28 39.87
CA LEU A 44 -42.26 26.36 39.68
C LEU A 44 -41.48 26.12 40.98
N TYR A 45 -42.08 26.37 42.14
CA TYR A 45 -41.51 26.09 43.46
C TYR A 45 -41.78 24.64 43.91
N ALA A 46 -42.87 24.02 43.46
CA ALA A 46 -43.13 22.59 43.63
C ALA A 46 -42.37 21.72 42.60
N LEU A 47 -42.08 22.27 41.42
CA LEU A 47 -41.17 21.70 40.40
C LEU A 47 -39.70 22.05 40.68
N LYS A 48 -39.43 22.96 41.62
CA LYS A 48 -38.24 22.81 42.46
C LYS A 48 -38.45 21.59 43.35
N SER A 49 -38.17 20.42 42.75
CA SER A 49 -37.55 19.32 43.49
C SER A 49 -36.52 19.94 44.45
N PRO A 50 -36.39 19.44 45.70
CA PRO A 50 -35.26 19.82 46.54
C PRO A 50 -34.02 19.72 45.67
N ALA A 51 -33.21 20.79 45.60
CA ALA A 51 -32.02 20.76 44.79
C ALA A 51 -31.26 19.51 45.22
N ALA A 52 -31.18 18.52 44.31
CA ALA A 52 -30.52 17.27 44.62
C ALA A 52 -29.16 17.67 45.19
N PRO A 53 -28.78 17.16 46.38
CA PRO A 53 -27.56 17.61 47.05
C PRO A 53 -26.46 17.59 46.00
N LYS A 54 -25.78 18.73 45.78
CA LYS A 54 -24.81 18.87 44.68
C LYS A 54 -23.78 17.77 44.83
N THR A 55 -24.03 16.64 44.16
CA THR A 55 -23.09 15.56 43.99
C THR A 55 -22.06 16.15 43.06
N THR A 56 -20.96 16.62 43.63
CA THR A 56 -19.76 16.99 42.87
C THR A 56 -19.51 15.82 41.93
N ALA A 57 -19.66 16.05 40.63
CA ALA A 57 -19.63 14.96 39.65
C ALA A 57 -18.28 14.26 39.76
N VAL A 58 -18.31 13.00 40.19
CA VAL A 58 -17.09 12.24 40.44
C VAL A 58 -16.35 12.05 39.12
N SER A 59 -15.10 12.48 39.11
CA SER A 59 -14.21 12.44 37.94
C SER A 59 -12.75 12.34 38.38
N ALA A 60 -11.86 12.17 37.41
CA ALA A 60 -10.42 12.19 37.60
C ALA A 60 -9.76 13.06 36.53
N THR A 61 -8.60 13.63 36.86
CA THR A 61 -7.65 14.13 35.87
C THR A 61 -6.44 13.21 35.83
N LEU A 62 -5.86 13.07 34.63
CA LEU A 62 -4.68 12.23 34.39
C LEU A 62 -3.46 13.11 34.10
N GLY A 63 -2.30 12.68 34.58
CA GLY A 63 -1.00 13.27 34.25
C GLY A 63 0.00 12.18 33.83
N ASN A 64 0.95 12.54 32.98
CA ASN A 64 1.98 11.64 32.43
C ASN A 64 1.39 10.43 31.67
N VAL A 65 0.44 10.69 30.76
CA VAL A 65 -0.13 9.65 29.88
C VAL A 65 0.55 9.72 28.52
N THR A 66 1.06 8.59 28.04
CA THR A 66 1.48 8.37 26.65
C THR A 66 0.59 7.30 26.03
N GLN A 67 0.47 7.30 24.70
CA GLN A 67 -0.29 6.28 23.96
C GLN A 67 0.60 5.19 23.37
N THR A 68 1.93 5.32 23.51
CA THR A 68 2.91 4.32 23.08
C THR A 68 3.91 3.99 24.19
N LEU A 69 4.48 2.78 24.13
CA LEU A 69 5.46 2.25 25.09
C LEU A 69 6.32 1.13 24.46
N SER A 70 7.57 0.97 24.90
CA SER A 70 8.39 -0.20 24.58
C SER A 70 8.04 -1.43 25.43
N VAL A 71 8.04 -2.63 24.85
CA VAL A 71 7.98 -3.90 25.60
C VAL A 71 9.13 -3.94 26.61
N GLY A 72 8.80 -4.19 27.88
CA GLY A 72 9.75 -4.20 28.99
C GLY A 72 9.95 -2.85 29.69
N ASP A 73 9.41 -1.75 29.18
CA ASP A 73 9.41 -0.47 29.91
C ASP A 73 8.28 -0.40 30.95
N THR A 74 8.53 0.36 32.02
CA THR A 74 7.51 0.61 33.06
C THR A 74 6.65 1.80 32.66
N TYR A 75 5.42 1.53 32.20
CA TYR A 75 4.41 2.57 32.06
C TYR A 75 3.97 3.07 33.43
N SER A 76 3.78 4.39 33.57
CA SER A 76 3.36 5.01 34.84
C SER A 76 2.63 6.32 34.62
N PHE A 77 1.43 6.42 35.18
CA PHE A 77 0.59 7.61 35.07
C PHE A 77 0.03 8.03 36.44
N THR A 78 -0.31 9.30 36.58
CA THR A 78 -0.88 9.87 37.81
C THR A 78 -2.38 10.03 37.67
N ILE A 79 -3.15 9.44 38.58
CA ILE A 79 -4.60 9.61 38.70
C ILE A 79 -4.87 10.60 39.83
N THR A 80 -5.48 11.75 39.51
CA THR A 80 -5.93 12.73 40.51
C THR A 80 -7.44 12.71 40.61
N ALA A 81 -7.96 12.06 41.65
CA ALA A 81 -9.37 11.97 41.97
C ALA A 81 -9.93 13.31 42.49
N THR A 82 -11.18 13.61 42.17
CA THR A 82 -11.89 14.83 42.61
C THR A 82 -12.26 14.86 44.11
N GLY A 83 -12.02 13.77 44.84
CA GLY A 83 -12.28 13.68 46.27
C GLY A 83 -11.74 12.40 46.91
N THR A 84 -12.04 12.20 48.19
CA THR A 84 -11.64 10.99 48.93
C THR A 84 -12.35 9.76 48.38
N PHE A 85 -11.58 8.76 47.97
CA PHE A 85 -12.07 7.45 47.51
C PHE A 85 -11.78 6.36 48.56
N SER A 86 -12.29 5.16 48.33
CA SER A 86 -12.00 3.97 49.15
C SER A 86 -10.82 3.17 48.57
N ASN A 87 -10.88 2.89 47.28
CA ASN A 87 -9.80 2.33 46.47
C ASN A 87 -9.93 2.76 45.00
N ILE A 88 -8.86 2.55 44.24
CA ILE A 88 -8.86 2.57 42.78
C ILE A 88 -8.42 1.17 42.32
N THR A 89 -9.19 0.57 41.42
CA THR A 89 -8.79 -0.66 40.72
C THR A 89 -8.34 -0.29 39.32
N VAL A 90 -7.19 -0.80 38.89
CA VAL A 90 -6.66 -0.63 37.53
C VAL A 90 -6.54 -2.02 36.91
N TRP A 91 -7.04 -2.19 35.69
CA TRP A 91 -6.83 -3.35 34.83
C TRP A 91 -5.90 -2.91 33.71
N TRP A 92 -4.85 -3.68 33.45
CA TRP A 92 -3.79 -3.30 32.52
C TRP A 92 -3.96 -3.87 31.11
N GLY A 93 -4.95 -4.74 30.91
CA GLY A 93 -5.25 -5.36 29.61
C GLY A 93 -4.61 -6.72 29.39
N ASP A 94 -3.40 -6.92 29.88
CA ASP A 94 -2.68 -8.21 29.83
C ASP A 94 -3.17 -9.27 30.84
N GLY A 95 -4.29 -9.02 31.51
CA GLY A 95 -4.83 -9.79 32.64
C GLY A 95 -4.30 -9.36 34.02
N ALA A 96 -3.30 -8.47 34.10
CA ALA A 96 -2.85 -7.93 35.37
C ALA A 96 -3.85 -6.90 35.94
N THR A 97 -3.92 -6.85 37.28
CA THR A 97 -4.73 -5.86 38.00
C THR A 97 -3.97 -5.26 39.17
N SER A 98 -4.31 -4.03 39.54
CA SER A 98 -3.72 -3.31 40.67
C SER A 98 -4.80 -2.65 41.52
N LEU A 99 -4.70 -2.80 42.84
CA LEU A 99 -5.65 -2.25 43.81
C LEU A 99 -4.97 -1.22 44.71
N ILE A 100 -5.19 0.05 44.42
CA ILE A 100 -4.60 1.19 45.14
C ILE A 100 -5.59 1.66 46.21
N LYS A 101 -5.27 1.42 47.49
CA LYS A 101 -6.10 1.90 48.62
C LYS A 101 -5.84 3.37 48.91
N TYR A 102 -6.86 4.10 49.35
CA TYR A 102 -6.70 5.50 49.75
C TYR A 102 -5.71 5.64 50.92
N SER A 103 -4.65 6.42 50.71
CA SER A 103 -3.52 6.60 51.63
C SER A 103 -3.46 7.99 52.28
N GLY A 104 -4.49 8.82 52.08
CA GLY A 104 -4.51 10.22 52.52
C GLY A 104 -4.24 11.24 51.41
N SER A 105 -3.89 10.78 50.20
CA SER A 105 -3.79 11.61 48.99
C SER A 105 -4.91 11.25 48.01
N THR A 106 -5.50 12.24 47.34
CA THR A 106 -6.41 12.03 46.20
C THR A 106 -5.67 11.88 44.88
N SER A 107 -4.36 12.18 44.85
CA SER A 107 -3.48 11.94 43.71
C SER A 107 -2.59 10.72 43.98
N VAL A 108 -2.62 9.73 43.10
CA VAL A 108 -1.87 8.47 43.21
C VAL A 108 -1.21 8.12 41.88
N VAL A 109 -0.09 7.41 41.94
CA VAL A 109 0.58 6.86 40.74
C VAL A 109 0.17 5.40 40.58
N ALA A 110 -0.19 5.02 39.37
CA ALA A 110 -0.35 3.63 38.93
C ALA A 110 0.79 3.29 37.97
N SER A 111 1.37 2.10 38.10
CA SER A 111 2.54 1.66 37.31
C SER A 111 2.45 0.18 36.95
N HIS A 112 2.86 -0.17 35.73
CA HIS A 112 2.89 -1.55 35.22
C HIS A 112 3.99 -1.72 34.17
N GLN A 113 4.38 -2.96 33.88
CA GLN A 113 5.39 -3.30 32.89
C GLN A 113 4.81 -4.36 31.95
N TYR A 114 4.66 -4.01 30.67
CA TYR A 114 4.17 -4.92 29.65
C TYR A 114 5.31 -5.81 29.14
N THR A 115 5.06 -7.12 29.05
CA THR A 115 6.06 -8.13 28.64
C THR A 115 5.86 -8.65 27.22
N SER A 116 4.80 -8.20 26.56
CA SER A 116 4.37 -8.60 25.21
C SER A 116 3.89 -7.36 24.44
N GLN A 117 3.83 -7.47 23.12
CA GLN A 117 3.31 -6.41 22.26
C GLN A 117 1.78 -6.45 22.17
N GLY A 118 1.20 -5.35 21.69
CA GLY A 118 -0.23 -5.29 21.36
C GLY A 118 -0.88 -3.95 21.66
N ASP A 119 -2.18 -3.89 21.42
CA ASP A 119 -3.02 -2.72 21.67
C ASP A 119 -3.90 -2.99 22.90
N TYR A 120 -3.63 -2.21 23.95
CA TYR A 120 -4.21 -2.40 25.28
C TYR A 120 -5.10 -1.22 25.70
N PHE A 121 -6.03 -1.49 26.63
CA PHE A 121 -6.89 -0.46 27.22
C PHE A 121 -6.83 -0.42 28.76
N ILE A 122 -6.07 0.50 29.33
CA ILE A 122 -5.97 0.61 30.79
C ILE A 122 -7.29 1.16 31.36
N LEU A 123 -8.14 0.27 31.87
CA LEU A 123 -9.35 0.61 32.59
C LEU A 123 -8.99 0.94 34.04
N TYR A 124 -9.40 2.11 34.53
CA TYR A 124 -9.29 2.47 35.94
C TYR A 124 -10.66 2.84 36.51
N GLN A 125 -11.00 2.23 37.65
CA GLN A 125 -12.25 2.46 38.38
C GLN A 125 -11.97 3.04 39.75
N ILE A 126 -12.49 4.24 40.01
CA ILE A 126 -12.34 4.96 41.28
C ILE A 126 -13.61 4.75 42.11
N HIS A 127 -13.48 4.05 43.23
CA HIS A 127 -14.59 3.72 44.13
C HIS A 127 -14.76 4.79 45.22
N TYR A 128 -15.60 5.79 44.96
CA TYR A 128 -16.03 6.76 45.97
C TYR A 128 -17.06 6.14 46.93
N PRO A 129 -17.32 6.73 48.12
CA PRO A 129 -18.24 6.15 49.11
C PRO A 129 -19.68 5.90 48.65
N SER A 130 -20.10 6.50 47.53
CA SER A 130 -21.48 6.45 47.01
C SER A 130 -21.58 6.36 45.48
N SER A 131 -20.47 6.17 44.77
CA SER A 131 -20.42 6.16 43.29
C SER A 131 -19.09 5.63 42.77
N THR A 132 -19.05 5.17 41.53
CA THR A 132 -17.82 4.76 40.82
C THR A 132 -17.61 5.67 39.62
N TYR A 133 -16.36 6.02 39.34
CA TYR A 133 -15.95 6.66 38.08
C TYR A 133 -15.09 5.69 37.27
N ASN A 134 -15.42 5.49 36.00
CA ASN A 134 -14.69 4.64 35.06
C ASN A 134 -13.96 5.53 34.05
N GLY A 135 -12.65 5.36 33.92
CA GLY A 135 -11.88 5.91 32.81
C GLY A 135 -11.05 4.85 32.09
N LEU A 136 -10.70 5.13 30.84
CA LEU A 136 -9.99 4.21 29.95
C LEU A 136 -8.80 4.94 29.31
N ILE A 137 -7.67 4.27 29.09
CA ILE A 137 -6.50 4.83 28.39
C ILE A 137 -6.06 3.83 27.31
N PRO A 138 -6.12 4.17 26.01
CA PRO A 138 -5.51 3.34 24.97
C PRO A 138 -3.98 3.42 25.06
N ILE A 139 -3.30 2.30 24.86
CA ILE A 139 -1.84 2.23 24.79
C ILE A 139 -1.39 1.10 23.85
N SER A 140 -0.60 1.45 22.84
CA SER A 140 0.05 0.51 21.92
C SER A 140 1.46 0.20 22.43
N VAL A 141 1.79 -1.08 22.60
CA VAL A 141 3.08 -1.53 23.10
C VAL A 141 3.81 -2.28 21.99
N GLY A 142 4.99 -1.79 21.60
CA GLY A 142 5.83 -2.37 20.55
C GLY A 142 7.27 -2.56 21.03
N TYR A 143 8.14 -3.14 20.23
CA TYR A 143 9.56 -3.26 20.55
C TYR A 143 10.34 -2.00 20.13
N PRO A 144 11.41 -1.61 20.85
CA PRO A 144 12.25 -0.51 20.41
C PRO A 144 12.94 -0.82 19.08
N ALA A 145 13.18 0.18 18.25
CA ALA A 145 13.76 0.00 16.91
C ALA A 145 15.14 -0.70 16.88
N SER A 146 15.87 -0.75 18.00
CA SER A 146 17.14 -1.47 18.14
C SER A 146 16.99 -2.97 18.46
N SER A 147 15.80 -3.55 18.27
CA SER A 147 15.42 -4.88 18.76
C SER A 147 15.56 -5.97 17.70
N ASN A 148 16.36 -7.00 17.98
CA ASN A 148 16.52 -8.17 17.12
C ASN A 148 15.44 -9.26 17.29
N VAL A 149 14.33 -8.98 18.00
CA VAL A 149 13.33 -10.02 18.31
C VAL A 149 12.63 -10.58 17.08
N PHE A 150 12.59 -9.83 15.97
CA PHE A 150 11.92 -10.18 14.72
C PHE A 150 12.66 -11.23 13.89
N VAL A 151 13.99 -11.33 14.05
CA VAL A 151 14.86 -12.11 13.15
C VAL A 151 14.44 -13.58 13.04
N ASN A 152 14.12 -14.22 14.17
CA ASN A 152 13.74 -15.64 14.22
C ASN A 152 12.28 -15.87 14.61
N ASN A 153 11.49 -14.82 14.87
CA ASN A 153 10.12 -14.94 15.39
C ASN A 153 9.08 -14.40 14.41
N SER A 154 7.86 -14.84 14.61
CA SER A 154 6.65 -14.30 13.99
C SER A 154 5.73 -13.81 15.10
N TYR A 155 4.88 -12.83 14.81
CA TYR A 155 3.86 -12.33 15.73
C TYR A 155 2.51 -12.34 15.03
N ALA A 156 1.47 -12.79 15.75
CA ALA A 156 0.10 -12.69 15.25
C ALA A 156 -0.56 -11.38 15.70
N PHE A 157 -1.66 -11.09 15.04
CA PHE A 157 -2.50 -9.94 15.30
C PHE A 157 -3.95 -10.29 14.96
N ALA A 158 -4.88 -9.51 15.52
CA ALA A 158 -6.30 -9.63 15.25
C ALA A 158 -6.87 -8.22 15.03
N GLU A 159 -7.50 -7.99 13.88
CA GLU A 159 -7.93 -6.64 13.46
C GLU A 159 -9.43 -6.57 13.15
N LEU A 160 -10.08 -5.46 13.54
CA LEU A 160 -11.52 -5.31 13.51
C LEU A 160 -12.05 -4.91 12.12
N VAL A 161 -12.93 -5.73 11.53
CA VAL A 161 -13.52 -5.47 10.20
C VAL A 161 -14.88 -4.74 10.26
N ALA A 162 -15.24 -3.93 9.25
CA ALA A 162 -16.38 -2.98 9.30
C ALA A 162 -17.79 -3.59 9.27
N ASN A 163 -17.93 -4.88 8.97
CA ASN A 163 -19.17 -5.61 9.20
C ASN A 163 -19.48 -5.80 10.70
N SER A 164 -18.57 -5.40 11.59
CA SER A 164 -18.77 -5.24 13.02
C SER A 164 -19.74 -4.12 13.39
N THR A 165 -20.30 -4.20 14.59
CA THR A 165 -21.15 -3.18 15.20
C THR A 165 -20.35 -1.87 15.39
N PRO A 166 -20.85 -0.71 14.92
CA PRO A 166 -20.18 0.57 15.12
C PRO A 166 -19.96 0.91 16.61
N PRO A 167 -18.85 1.56 16.97
CA PRO A 167 -18.56 1.91 18.34
C PRO A 167 -19.48 3.03 18.87
N VAL A 168 -19.78 3.01 20.16
CA VAL A 168 -20.58 4.01 20.87
C VAL A 168 -19.76 5.23 21.31
N ILE A 169 -18.43 5.07 21.44
CA ILE A 169 -17.45 6.16 21.61
C ILE A 169 -16.35 5.92 20.59
N THR A 170 -15.91 6.97 19.90
CA THR A 170 -15.26 6.81 18.60
C THR A 170 -13.73 6.98 18.63
N ASN A 171 -13.18 7.92 19.42
CA ASN A 171 -11.74 8.01 19.66
C ASN A 171 -11.48 7.87 21.18
N PRO A 172 -10.87 6.76 21.64
CA PRO A 172 -10.67 5.50 20.92
C PRO A 172 -12.00 4.75 20.71
N ALA A 173 -12.01 3.70 19.88
CA ALA A 173 -13.19 2.89 19.63
C ALA A 173 -13.63 2.06 20.85
N ILE A 174 -14.88 2.24 21.30
CA ILE A 174 -15.48 1.53 22.44
C ILE A 174 -16.90 1.10 22.04
N PHE A 175 -17.27 -0.15 22.28
CA PHE A 175 -18.53 -0.73 21.78
C PHE A 175 -19.59 -0.86 22.87
N GLY A 176 -20.85 -0.83 22.47
CA GLY A 176 -21.98 -1.03 23.39
C GLY A 176 -22.23 -2.51 23.69
N PRO A 177 -22.87 -2.87 24.81
CA PRO A 177 -23.34 -4.23 25.07
C PRO A 177 -24.32 -4.70 23.99
N GLY A 178 -24.18 -5.96 23.58
CA GLY A 178 -24.90 -6.53 22.44
C GLY A 178 -24.18 -6.33 21.10
N ALA A 179 -22.96 -5.77 21.09
CA ALA A 179 -22.16 -5.69 19.87
C ALA A 179 -21.80 -7.07 19.32
N ASP A 180 -22.05 -7.26 18.03
CA ASP A 180 -21.46 -8.29 17.19
C ASP A 180 -20.20 -7.69 16.54
N LEU A 181 -19.03 -8.27 16.81
CA LEU A 181 -17.75 -7.85 16.22
C LEU A 181 -17.14 -9.03 15.45
N THR A 182 -16.42 -8.74 14.37
CA THR A 182 -15.62 -9.71 13.63
C THR A 182 -14.19 -9.19 13.55
N TYR A 183 -13.22 -10.08 13.82
CA TYR A 183 -11.81 -9.78 13.71
C TYR A 183 -11.15 -10.70 12.68
N GLN A 184 -10.26 -10.17 11.85
CA GLN A 184 -9.42 -10.96 10.94
C GLN A 184 -8.09 -11.28 11.63
N VAL A 185 -7.66 -12.54 11.61
CA VAL A 185 -6.44 -13.00 12.31
C VAL A 185 -5.35 -13.35 11.30
N SER A 186 -4.15 -12.80 11.48
CA SER A 186 -3.00 -13.05 10.61
C SER A 186 -1.68 -13.00 11.40
N TYR A 187 -0.53 -13.10 10.74
CA TYR A 187 0.80 -13.04 11.35
C TYR A 187 1.89 -12.43 10.45
N SER A 188 2.95 -11.92 11.07
CA SER A 188 4.19 -11.51 10.40
C SER A 188 5.02 -12.73 9.97
N THR A 189 5.85 -12.61 8.93
CA THR A 189 6.82 -13.66 8.57
C THR A 189 8.15 -13.45 9.31
N PRO A 190 8.85 -14.52 9.78
CA PRO A 190 10.20 -14.38 10.32
C PRO A 190 11.18 -13.95 9.23
N SER A 191 12.09 -13.02 9.52
CA SER A 191 13.09 -12.56 8.55
C SER A 191 14.10 -13.66 8.19
N ASN A 192 14.46 -14.51 9.14
CA ASN A 192 15.30 -15.68 8.91
C ASN A 192 14.45 -16.82 8.32
N THR A 193 14.59 -17.02 7.01
CA THR A 193 13.89 -18.05 6.21
C THR A 193 14.15 -19.50 6.66
N SER A 194 15.07 -19.74 7.60
CA SER A 194 15.21 -21.04 8.29
C SER A 194 14.03 -21.36 9.24
N TYR A 195 13.28 -20.34 9.67
CA TYR A 195 12.13 -20.44 10.55
C TYR A 195 10.84 -20.16 9.78
N MET A 196 9.80 -20.92 10.08
CA MET A 196 8.45 -20.70 9.55
C MET A 196 7.40 -20.85 10.64
N VAL A 197 6.24 -20.25 10.42
CA VAL A 197 5.08 -20.40 11.31
C VAL A 197 4.54 -21.81 11.21
N VAL A 198 4.39 -22.50 12.35
CA VAL A 198 3.93 -23.90 12.44
C VAL A 198 2.67 -24.08 13.29
N ASN A 199 2.25 -23.06 14.03
CA ASN A 199 0.97 -23.02 14.74
C ASN A 199 0.49 -21.57 14.91
N LEU A 200 -0.82 -21.36 14.75
CA LEU A 200 -1.53 -20.13 15.10
C LEU A 200 -2.72 -20.49 16.02
N THR A 201 -2.81 -19.88 17.19
CA THR A 201 -3.89 -20.11 18.15
C THR A 201 -4.35 -18.78 18.75
N VAL A 202 -5.65 -18.60 18.94
CA VAL A 202 -6.24 -17.38 19.51
C VAL A 202 -7.09 -17.74 20.73
N ASN A 203 -6.85 -17.06 21.84
CA ASN A 203 -7.69 -17.13 23.04
C ASN A 203 -8.49 -15.83 23.19
N ILE A 204 -9.75 -15.95 23.58
CA ILE A 204 -10.60 -14.80 23.94
C ILE A 204 -10.87 -14.85 25.44
N TYR A 205 -10.58 -13.76 26.13
CA TYR A 205 -10.86 -13.58 27.55
C TYR A 205 -11.95 -12.54 27.78
N LYS A 206 -12.66 -12.67 28.91
CA LYS A 206 -13.47 -11.61 29.51
C LYS A 206 -12.94 -11.35 30.93
N GLY A 207 -12.28 -10.21 31.14
CA GLY A 207 -11.48 -9.99 32.33
C GLY A 207 -10.41 -11.08 32.45
N SER A 208 -10.49 -11.92 33.49
CA SER A 208 -9.60 -13.08 33.68
C SER A 208 -10.21 -14.43 33.30
N GLU A 209 -11.43 -14.46 32.75
CA GLU A 209 -12.13 -15.70 32.37
C GLU A 209 -11.86 -16.02 30.89
N LEU A 210 -11.31 -17.21 30.60
CA LEU A 210 -11.16 -17.70 29.23
C LEU A 210 -12.52 -18.11 28.68
N ILE A 211 -12.95 -17.45 27.59
CA ILE A 211 -14.23 -17.69 26.91
C ILE A 211 -14.10 -18.74 25.82
N SER A 212 -13.05 -18.68 25.01
CA SER A 212 -12.81 -19.63 23.92
C SER A 212 -11.35 -19.68 23.49
N THR A 213 -10.99 -20.77 22.81
CA THR A 213 -9.71 -20.99 22.13
C THR A 213 -9.99 -21.49 20.73
N THR A 214 -9.40 -20.85 19.72
CA THR A 214 -9.49 -21.20 18.30
C THR A 214 -8.10 -21.51 17.77
N ALA A 215 -7.89 -22.67 17.16
CA ALA A 215 -6.65 -23.02 16.47
C ALA A 215 -6.87 -22.93 14.96
N TYR A 216 -6.02 -22.17 14.27
CA TYR A 216 -6.15 -21.94 12.83
C TYR A 216 -5.29 -22.97 12.08
N PRO A 217 -5.89 -23.80 11.21
CA PRO A 217 -5.15 -24.85 10.51
C PRO A 217 -4.23 -24.23 9.46
N LEU A 218 -2.94 -24.52 9.52
CA LEU A 218 -1.98 -24.08 8.50
C LEU A 218 -1.80 -25.16 7.43
N VAL A 219 -1.73 -24.74 6.17
CA VAL A 219 -1.56 -25.63 5.01
C VAL A 219 -0.15 -25.47 4.45
N TYR A 220 0.52 -26.59 4.14
CA TYR A 220 1.83 -26.55 3.51
C TYR A 220 1.71 -26.18 2.03
N ALA A 221 2.49 -25.20 1.59
CA ALA A 221 2.59 -24.73 0.20
C ALA A 221 4.05 -24.50 -0.20
N ILE A 222 4.31 -24.45 -1.51
CA ILE A 222 5.58 -24.00 -2.07
C ILE A 222 5.29 -22.71 -2.83
N THR A 223 5.89 -21.60 -2.40
CA THR A 223 5.76 -20.26 -2.98
C THR A 223 7.05 -19.89 -3.72
N ALA A 224 7.08 -18.74 -4.40
CA ALA A 224 8.32 -18.18 -4.95
C ALA A 224 9.40 -17.91 -3.88
N SER A 225 8.98 -17.60 -2.65
CA SER A 225 9.85 -17.44 -1.48
C SER A 225 10.30 -18.77 -0.85
N GLY A 226 9.77 -19.92 -1.31
CA GLY A 226 10.18 -21.25 -0.90
C GLY A 226 9.07 -22.10 -0.26
N PRO A 227 9.39 -23.28 0.28
CA PRO A 227 8.44 -24.14 0.98
C PRO A 227 8.10 -23.59 2.39
N GLY A 228 6.81 -23.51 2.72
CA GLY A 228 6.34 -22.99 3.99
C GLY A 228 4.93 -23.48 4.37
N PHE A 229 4.45 -23.03 5.52
CA PHE A 229 3.05 -23.15 5.91
C PHE A 229 2.36 -21.80 5.77
N ILE A 230 1.17 -21.79 5.16
CA ILE A 230 0.34 -20.61 4.94
C ILE A 230 -1.00 -20.76 5.66
N LEU A 231 -1.66 -19.65 5.96
CA LEU A 231 -3.08 -19.66 6.35
C LEU A 231 -3.92 -19.95 5.09
N PRO A 232 -4.79 -20.97 5.09
CA PRO A 232 -5.72 -21.18 3.99
C PRO A 232 -6.74 -20.03 3.94
N GLU A 233 -6.87 -19.43 2.75
CA GLU A 233 -7.78 -18.32 2.45
C GLU A 233 -9.21 -18.65 2.91
N GLY A 234 -9.93 -17.64 3.43
CA GLY A 234 -11.28 -17.79 3.99
C GLY A 234 -11.39 -18.42 5.39
N THR A 235 -10.27 -18.78 6.04
CA THR A 235 -10.28 -19.44 7.37
C THR A 235 -9.90 -18.49 8.52
N ILE A 236 -9.80 -17.18 8.29
CA ILE A 236 -9.11 -16.22 9.18
C ILE A 236 -10.03 -15.36 10.08
N ASP A 237 -11.34 -15.44 9.92
CA ASP A 237 -12.29 -14.66 10.73
C ASP A 237 -12.47 -15.21 12.16
N LEU A 238 -12.62 -14.29 13.11
CA LEU A 238 -12.92 -14.51 14.52
C LEU A 238 -14.21 -13.77 14.88
N TYR A 239 -15.32 -14.51 14.99
CA TYR A 239 -16.64 -13.95 15.28
C TYR A 239 -16.91 -13.82 16.78
N LEU A 240 -17.19 -12.59 17.23
CA LEU A 240 -17.48 -12.20 18.61
C LEU A 240 -18.92 -11.65 18.71
N ASN A 241 -19.90 -12.54 18.79
CA ASN A 241 -21.31 -12.17 18.72
C ASN A 241 -21.93 -11.84 20.10
N ASN A 242 -22.84 -10.86 20.12
CA ASN A 242 -23.68 -10.45 21.25
C ASN A 242 -22.88 -10.23 22.56
N LEU A 243 -21.81 -9.44 22.47
CA LEU A 243 -20.90 -9.21 23.59
C LEU A 243 -21.59 -8.47 24.75
N ALA A 244 -21.74 -9.14 25.89
CA ALA A 244 -22.25 -8.51 27.10
C ALA A 244 -21.23 -7.53 27.71
N GLN A 245 -21.68 -6.48 28.40
CA GLN A 245 -20.80 -5.48 29.04
C GLN A 245 -19.61 -6.12 29.76
N GLY A 246 -18.41 -5.57 29.53
CA GLY A 246 -17.18 -6.02 30.14
C GLY A 246 -15.93 -5.65 29.35
N TYR A 247 -14.79 -6.09 29.88
CA TYR A 247 -13.50 -5.92 29.27
C TYR A 247 -13.10 -7.24 28.61
N TYR A 248 -12.87 -7.26 27.30
CA TYR A 248 -12.45 -8.45 26.58
C TYR A 248 -11.01 -8.29 26.07
N THR A 249 -10.31 -9.40 25.93
CA THR A 249 -8.92 -9.44 25.44
C THR A 249 -8.79 -10.60 24.46
N VAL A 250 -8.32 -10.31 23.26
CA VAL A 250 -7.88 -11.32 22.28
C VAL A 250 -6.38 -11.51 22.49
N GLN A 251 -5.95 -12.74 22.75
CA GLN A 251 -4.55 -13.13 22.85
C GLN A 251 -4.22 -14.04 21.67
N THR A 252 -3.34 -13.58 20.78
CA THR A 252 -2.93 -14.33 19.59
C THR A 252 -1.55 -14.92 19.80
N TYR A 253 -1.41 -16.24 19.67
CA TYR A 253 -0.16 -16.98 19.81
C TYR A 253 0.32 -17.50 18.47
N VAL A 254 1.58 -17.22 18.13
CA VAL A 254 2.26 -17.87 17.00
C VAL A 254 3.39 -18.72 17.52
N THR A 255 3.52 -19.93 17.00
CA THR A 255 4.71 -20.75 17.18
C THR A 255 5.48 -20.86 15.88
N VAL A 256 6.77 -20.52 15.92
CA VAL A 256 7.71 -20.74 14.82
C VAL A 256 8.54 -22.00 15.04
N GLY A 257 8.99 -22.62 13.96
CA GLY A 257 9.88 -23.78 13.98
C GLY A 257 10.65 -23.97 12.67
N THR A 258 11.69 -24.79 12.72
CA THR A 258 12.49 -25.20 11.56
C THR A 258 11.91 -26.46 10.92
N LEU A 259 11.79 -26.52 9.59
CA LEU A 259 11.18 -27.65 8.89
C LEU A 259 12.23 -28.59 8.28
N ALA A 260 12.20 -29.86 8.67
CA ALA A 260 13.01 -30.90 8.03
C ALA A 260 12.38 -31.29 6.68
N MET A 261 13.11 -31.11 5.58
CA MET A 261 12.64 -31.40 4.21
C MET A 261 13.19 -32.74 3.70
N THR A 262 12.38 -33.48 2.95
CA THR A 262 12.78 -34.70 2.22
C THR A 262 12.26 -34.66 0.79
N MET A 263 13.05 -35.14 -0.17
CA MET A 263 12.63 -35.27 -1.56
C MET A 263 11.78 -36.53 -1.75
N ILE A 264 10.54 -36.38 -2.23
CA ILE A 264 9.68 -37.50 -2.66
C ILE A 264 9.21 -37.22 -4.09
N ASN A 265 9.50 -38.12 -5.02
CA ASN A 265 9.13 -38.04 -6.45
C ASN A 265 9.51 -36.73 -7.17
N GLY A 266 10.56 -36.03 -6.71
CA GLY A 266 11.01 -34.75 -7.27
C GLY A 266 10.45 -33.51 -6.57
N THR A 267 9.48 -33.68 -5.66
CA THR A 267 8.90 -32.61 -4.85
C THR A 267 9.56 -32.57 -3.46
N LEU A 268 9.86 -31.37 -2.96
CA LEU A 268 10.22 -31.14 -1.55
C LEU A 268 8.97 -31.28 -0.68
N VAL A 269 9.00 -32.17 0.30
CA VAL A 269 7.89 -32.37 1.25
C VAL A 269 8.36 -32.47 2.71
N PRO A 270 7.52 -32.05 3.68
CA PRO A 270 7.86 -32.08 5.10
C PRO A 270 8.13 -33.50 5.61
N THR A 271 9.18 -33.67 6.39
CA THR A 271 9.60 -34.97 6.94
C THR A 271 8.83 -35.27 8.22
N GLY A 272 7.58 -35.70 8.09
CA GLY A 272 6.73 -36.12 9.21
C GLY A 272 6.23 -34.95 10.05
N THR A 273 5.02 -34.48 9.74
CA THR A 273 4.33 -33.30 10.32
C THR A 273 4.14 -33.28 11.85
N ALA A 274 4.57 -34.33 12.55
CA ALA A 274 4.44 -34.49 14.00
C ALA A 274 5.77 -34.34 14.78
N ASN A 275 6.92 -34.22 14.10
CA ASN A 275 8.24 -34.26 14.73
C ASN A 275 9.14 -33.09 14.29
N VAL A 276 8.99 -31.93 14.94
CA VAL A 276 10.01 -30.86 14.95
C VAL A 276 11.18 -31.33 15.83
N THR A 277 11.94 -32.30 15.33
CA THR A 277 13.07 -32.89 16.06
C THR A 277 14.33 -32.05 15.90
N ASN A 278 14.64 -31.29 16.97
CA ASN A 278 15.85 -30.50 17.20
C ASN A 278 15.91 -29.14 16.48
N VAL A 279 15.21 -28.14 17.03
CA VAL A 279 15.71 -26.83 17.54
C VAL A 279 14.47 -26.05 18.03
N SER A 280 14.64 -25.04 18.91
CA SER A 280 13.57 -24.42 19.70
C SER A 280 12.32 -24.00 18.89
N ALA A 281 11.16 -24.55 19.26
CA ALA A 281 9.89 -23.89 19.00
C ALA A 281 9.81 -22.65 19.90
N GLN A 282 9.70 -21.46 19.30
CA GLN A 282 9.46 -20.22 20.04
C GLN A 282 8.00 -19.83 19.84
N THR A 283 7.30 -19.54 20.95
CA THR A 283 5.91 -19.06 20.92
C THR A 283 5.90 -17.62 21.38
N THR A 284 5.43 -16.73 20.50
CA THR A 284 5.13 -15.33 20.82
C THR A 284 3.67 -15.19 21.22
N VAL A 285 3.35 -14.06 21.85
CA VAL A 285 1.96 -13.66 22.12
C VAL A 285 1.81 -12.16 21.85
N SER A 286 0.69 -11.79 21.25
CA SER A 286 0.23 -10.41 21.08
C SER A 286 -1.15 -10.24 21.69
N TYR A 287 -1.50 -9.00 22.03
CA TYR A 287 -2.75 -8.66 22.70
C TYR A 287 -3.55 -7.64 21.88
N THR A 288 -4.88 -7.81 21.83
CA THR A 288 -5.81 -6.82 21.31
C THR A 288 -6.99 -6.71 22.26
N ASP A 289 -7.11 -5.58 22.95
CA ASP A 289 -8.16 -5.36 23.94
C ASP A 289 -9.43 -4.73 23.35
N ILE A 290 -10.58 -5.18 23.83
CA ILE A 290 -11.90 -4.84 23.30
C ILE A 290 -12.82 -4.38 24.46
N PRO A 291 -12.96 -3.06 24.66
CA PRO A 291 -13.79 -2.50 25.73
C PRO A 291 -15.28 -2.45 25.32
N ILE A 292 -16.15 -3.16 26.05
CA ILE A 292 -17.60 -3.22 25.83
C ILE A 292 -18.35 -2.51 26.97
N PHE A 293 -18.71 -1.23 26.79
CA PHE A 293 -19.31 -0.38 27.84
C PHE A 293 -20.27 0.67 27.28
N ASP A 294 -21.46 0.80 27.91
CA ASP A 294 -22.40 1.92 27.65
C ASP A 294 -21.87 3.29 28.11
N SER A 295 -21.00 3.30 29.12
CA SER A 295 -20.43 4.54 29.66
C SER A 295 -19.06 4.31 30.32
N VAL A 296 -18.06 4.98 29.76
CA VAL A 296 -16.69 5.09 30.28
C VAL A 296 -16.10 6.40 29.75
N THR A 297 -15.20 7.02 30.51
CA THR A 297 -14.54 8.26 30.06
C THR A 297 -13.17 7.93 29.47
N PRO A 298 -13.01 7.85 28.14
CA PRO A 298 -11.68 7.67 27.57
C PRO A 298 -10.78 8.88 27.84
N TYR A 299 -9.50 8.62 27.97
CA TYR A 299 -8.47 9.62 27.77
C TYR A 299 -8.41 9.99 26.29
N SER A 300 -8.61 11.28 26.00
CA SER A 300 -8.43 11.87 24.67
C SER A 300 -7.38 12.98 24.79
N GLN A 301 -6.33 12.91 23.97
CA GLN A 301 -5.27 13.92 23.99
C GLN A 301 -5.75 15.18 23.27
N THR A 302 -5.78 16.31 23.98
CA THR A 302 -6.17 17.59 23.39
C THR A 302 -4.95 18.23 22.72
N ALA A 303 -5.04 18.45 21.40
CA ALA A 303 -3.93 18.82 20.50
C ALA A 303 -2.94 17.68 20.23
N SER A 304 -3.31 16.78 19.30
CA SER A 304 -2.43 15.71 18.83
C SER A 304 -1.27 16.27 18.01
N THR A 305 -0.04 15.96 18.42
CA THR A 305 1.12 15.99 17.51
C THR A 305 1.41 14.60 16.94
N THR A 306 0.57 13.62 17.27
CA THR A 306 0.55 12.30 16.63
C THR A 306 -0.29 12.37 15.35
N PHE A 307 0.14 11.66 14.32
CA PHE A 307 -0.63 11.33 13.13
C PHE A 307 -0.81 9.81 13.11
N PHE A 308 -2.06 9.34 13.16
CA PHE A 308 -2.41 7.94 12.97
C PHE A 308 -2.76 7.74 11.50
N ASP A 309 -1.92 6.97 10.81
CA ASP A 309 -2.10 6.57 9.41
C ASP A 309 -2.68 5.15 9.40
N ALA A 310 -3.70 4.91 8.59
CA ALA A 310 -4.35 3.62 8.46
C ALA A 310 -4.13 3.07 7.06
N LEU A 311 -3.27 2.04 6.96
CA LEU A 311 -2.77 1.46 5.73
C LEU A 311 -3.42 0.09 5.45
N PRO A 312 -4.59 0.01 4.77
CA PRO A 312 -5.25 -1.26 4.43
C PRO A 312 -4.53 -2.06 3.33
N ASN A 313 -3.63 -1.41 2.58
CA ASN A 313 -2.89 -2.00 1.47
C ASN A 313 -1.51 -2.55 1.88
N ALA A 314 -1.17 -2.46 3.18
CA ALA A 314 0.14 -2.77 3.75
C ALA A 314 0.09 -3.99 4.70
N VAL A 315 -0.78 -4.97 4.41
CA VAL A 315 -1.04 -6.12 5.28
C VAL A 315 0.23 -6.92 5.55
N GLY A 316 0.58 -7.11 6.82
CA GLY A 316 1.85 -7.75 7.21
C GLY A 316 2.99 -6.76 7.51
N GLY A 317 2.82 -5.50 7.14
CA GLY A 317 3.78 -4.41 7.36
C GLY A 317 4.93 -4.38 6.34
N TYR A 318 5.98 -3.62 6.67
CA TYR A 318 7.19 -3.55 5.84
C TYR A 318 7.85 -4.94 5.71
N THR A 319 8.50 -5.17 4.56
CA THR A 319 9.21 -6.43 4.25
C THR A 319 10.73 -6.32 4.44
N THR A 320 11.26 -5.10 4.38
CA THR A 320 12.65 -4.74 4.65
C THR A 320 12.78 -3.25 4.97
N LEU A 321 13.79 -2.88 5.76
CA LEU A 321 14.26 -1.51 5.96
C LEU A 321 15.61 -1.25 5.25
N ASP A 322 16.20 -2.26 4.63
CA ASP A 322 17.41 -2.12 3.82
C ASP A 322 17.05 -1.45 2.47
N PRO A 323 17.57 -0.24 2.18
CA PRO A 323 17.17 0.52 0.99
C PRO A 323 17.56 -0.15 -0.33
N ALA A 324 18.61 -0.96 -0.36
CA ALA A 324 19.12 -1.58 -1.58
C ALA A 324 18.30 -2.82 -2.02
N ILE A 325 17.48 -3.39 -1.13
CA ILE A 325 16.55 -4.50 -1.43
C ILE A 325 15.07 -4.13 -1.23
N SER A 326 14.78 -2.87 -0.89
CA SER A 326 13.40 -2.38 -0.74
C SER A 326 12.75 -2.15 -2.10
N PHE A 327 11.57 -2.74 -2.28
CA PHE A 327 10.78 -2.62 -3.51
C PHE A 327 9.26 -2.78 -3.26
N TYR A 328 8.81 -2.48 -2.04
CA TYR A 328 7.41 -2.59 -1.62
C TYR A 328 6.97 -1.30 -0.92
N THR A 329 5.77 -0.81 -1.21
CA THR A 329 5.26 0.50 -0.77
C THR A 329 5.33 0.70 0.75
N ALA A 330 4.88 -0.29 1.54
CA ALA A 330 4.93 -0.20 3.01
C ALA A 330 6.35 -0.11 3.58
N SER A 331 7.35 -0.59 2.83
CA SER A 331 8.77 -0.42 3.15
C SER A 331 9.25 0.97 2.69
N ASN A 332 8.94 1.33 1.43
CA ASN A 332 9.37 2.57 0.80
C ASN A 332 8.84 3.83 1.49
N GLU A 333 7.60 3.83 1.99
CA GLU A 333 7.02 4.92 2.77
C GLU A 333 7.79 5.20 4.07
N ILE A 334 8.33 4.16 4.73
CA ILE A 334 9.24 4.35 5.87
C ILE A 334 10.55 4.98 5.40
N LEU A 335 11.17 4.46 4.33
CA LEU A 335 12.44 4.98 3.80
C LEU A 335 12.33 6.45 3.38
N LEU A 336 11.25 6.82 2.69
CA LEU A 336 10.95 8.19 2.27
C LEU A 336 10.89 9.19 3.43
N ASN A 337 10.48 8.73 4.62
CA ASN A 337 10.37 9.55 5.82
C ASN A 337 11.61 9.48 6.75
N THR A 338 12.52 8.53 6.54
CA THR A 338 13.65 8.25 7.45
C THR A 338 15.03 8.38 6.81
N LEU A 339 15.14 8.23 5.49
CA LEU A 339 16.36 8.43 4.70
C LEU A 339 16.15 9.57 3.70
N LEU A 340 17.25 10.00 3.07
CA LEU A 340 17.26 11.00 2.00
C LEU A 340 17.80 10.39 0.71
N GLN A 341 17.32 10.90 -0.42
CA GLN A 341 17.83 10.59 -1.76
C GLN A 341 18.75 11.73 -2.24
N LEU A 342 19.27 11.63 -3.46
CA LEU A 342 20.01 12.75 -4.07
C LEU A 342 19.08 13.92 -4.41
N ASP A 343 17.89 13.61 -4.92
CA ASP A 343 16.87 14.57 -5.33
C ASP A 343 15.45 13.97 -5.22
N GLN A 344 14.46 14.84 -5.38
CA GLN A 344 13.05 14.56 -5.10
C GLN A 344 12.14 15.37 -6.01
N TYR A 345 10.92 14.89 -6.24
CA TYR A 345 9.91 15.61 -7.00
C TYR A 345 9.49 16.93 -6.32
N ASN A 346 9.29 17.98 -7.12
CA ASN A 346 8.87 19.30 -6.64
C ASN A 346 7.34 19.35 -6.52
N GLY A 347 6.81 18.96 -5.35
CA GLY A 347 5.38 18.87 -5.11
C GLY A 347 4.72 17.91 -6.10
N THR A 348 3.60 18.29 -6.73
CA THR A 348 2.86 17.43 -7.65
C THR A 348 3.49 17.22 -9.04
N SER A 349 4.70 17.73 -9.30
CA SER A 349 5.32 17.67 -10.64
C SER A 349 6.16 16.40 -10.85
N THR A 350 5.97 15.73 -11.99
CA THR A 350 6.82 14.61 -12.49
C THR A 350 8.03 15.06 -13.31
N THR A 351 8.20 16.37 -13.52
CA THR A 351 9.20 16.97 -14.43
C THR A 351 9.99 18.12 -13.81
N SER A 352 9.61 18.58 -12.62
CA SER A 352 10.38 19.51 -11.79
C SER A 352 10.84 18.80 -10.53
N PHE A 353 12.09 19.03 -10.15
CA PHE A 353 12.75 18.37 -9.03
C PHE A 353 13.37 19.40 -8.08
N ILE A 354 13.61 18.99 -6.84
CA ILE A 354 14.34 19.72 -5.80
C ILE A 354 15.50 18.86 -5.28
N PRO A 355 16.64 19.46 -4.90
CA PRO A 355 17.81 18.71 -4.45
C PRO A 355 17.73 18.38 -2.94
N GLU A 356 17.89 17.11 -2.56
CA GLU A 356 17.87 16.63 -1.16
C GLU A 356 19.29 16.54 -0.58
N LEU A 357 19.95 15.37 -0.65
CA LEU A 357 21.37 15.21 -0.32
C LEU A 357 22.26 15.96 -1.31
N ALA A 358 21.84 16.11 -2.57
CA ALA A 358 22.49 17.04 -3.46
C ALA A 358 22.33 18.48 -2.91
N SER A 359 23.38 19.27 -2.99
CA SER A 359 23.33 20.71 -2.69
C SER A 359 22.63 21.51 -3.79
N TYR A 360 22.70 21.01 -5.03
CA TYR A 360 21.99 21.46 -6.23
C TYR A 360 21.93 20.33 -7.27
N LEU A 361 20.94 20.37 -8.17
CA LEU A 361 20.78 19.35 -9.22
C LEU A 361 21.87 19.48 -10.31
N PRO A 362 22.46 18.38 -10.81
CA PRO A 362 23.47 18.41 -11.88
C PRO A 362 22.93 18.96 -13.21
N THR A 363 23.56 19.98 -13.78
CA THR A 363 23.20 20.52 -15.11
C THR A 363 24.43 20.81 -15.96
N THR A 364 24.25 20.97 -17.27
CA THR A 364 25.33 21.42 -18.16
C THR A 364 25.77 22.86 -17.88
N ALA A 365 24.91 23.67 -17.24
CA ALA A 365 25.20 25.06 -16.88
C ALA A 365 26.05 25.19 -15.60
N ASN A 366 25.88 24.29 -14.63
CA ASN A 366 26.70 24.25 -13.40
C ASN A 366 27.88 23.26 -13.49
N GLY A 367 28.06 22.58 -14.63
CA GLY A 367 29.11 21.60 -14.86
C GLY A 367 28.85 20.22 -14.25
N GLY A 368 27.69 20.02 -13.60
CA GLY A 368 27.26 18.73 -13.08
C GLY A 368 26.88 17.72 -14.17
N VAL A 369 26.55 18.16 -15.40
CA VAL A 369 26.43 17.28 -16.56
C VAL A 369 27.48 17.65 -17.59
N ASN A 370 28.25 16.67 -18.07
CA ASN A 370 29.30 16.95 -19.04
C ASN A 370 28.72 17.35 -20.41
N ASN A 371 29.32 18.36 -21.05
CA ASN A 371 28.88 18.89 -22.34
C ASN A 371 29.87 18.61 -23.49
N ASN A 372 30.95 17.90 -23.20
CA ASN A 372 32.09 17.66 -24.07
C ASN A 372 32.45 16.17 -24.13
N THR A 373 32.97 15.73 -25.28
CA THR A 373 33.62 14.43 -25.38
C THR A 373 35.01 14.48 -24.73
N TYR A 374 35.30 13.57 -23.83
CA TYR A 374 36.65 13.41 -23.26
C TYR A 374 36.96 11.94 -22.95
N ASN A 375 38.20 11.64 -22.59
CA ASN A 375 38.62 10.28 -22.26
C ASN A 375 39.37 10.31 -20.93
N TYR A 376 39.14 9.31 -20.07
CA TYR A 376 39.97 9.06 -18.90
C TYR A 376 40.47 7.61 -18.90
N THR A 377 41.38 7.30 -17.97
CA THR A 377 41.89 5.93 -17.80
C THR A 377 41.70 5.53 -16.36
N PHE A 378 40.78 4.60 -16.13
CA PHE A 378 40.60 3.96 -14.84
C PHE A 378 41.67 2.88 -14.65
N LYS A 379 42.25 2.79 -13.46
CA LYS A 379 43.18 1.73 -13.06
C LYS A 379 43.13 1.56 -11.56
N ASN A 380 43.13 0.32 -11.08
CA ASN A 380 43.29 0.01 -9.66
C ASN A 380 44.18 -1.24 -9.47
N ASN A 381 44.10 -1.90 -8.31
CA ASN A 381 44.92 -3.08 -8.00
C ASN A 381 44.40 -4.38 -8.65
N TYR A 382 43.15 -4.41 -9.12
CA TYR A 382 42.50 -5.57 -9.72
C TYR A 382 42.27 -5.44 -11.23
N MET A 383 42.44 -4.23 -11.78
CA MET A 383 42.21 -3.90 -13.18
C MET A 383 43.42 -3.17 -13.78
N GLY A 384 43.83 -3.61 -14.97
CA GLY A 384 44.75 -2.84 -15.81
C GLY A 384 44.14 -1.49 -16.24
N PRO A 385 44.88 -0.64 -16.97
CA PRO A 385 44.35 0.62 -17.48
C PRO A 385 43.18 0.36 -18.45
N VAL A 386 41.96 0.69 -18.01
CA VAL A 386 40.75 0.70 -18.83
C VAL A 386 40.52 2.11 -19.31
N LYS A 387 40.43 2.30 -20.62
CA LYS A 387 40.16 3.60 -21.22
C LYS A 387 38.66 3.79 -21.37
N ILE A 388 38.11 4.79 -20.70
CA ILE A 388 36.71 5.20 -20.83
C ILE A 388 36.65 6.42 -21.75
N SER A 389 35.66 6.46 -22.65
CA SER A 389 35.36 7.57 -23.54
C SER A 389 33.99 8.10 -23.17
N VAL A 390 33.92 9.33 -22.67
CA VAL A 390 32.69 9.97 -22.23
C VAL A 390 32.20 10.88 -23.35
N LEU A 391 30.95 10.73 -23.78
CA LEU A 391 30.21 11.62 -24.68
C LEU A 391 29.39 12.65 -23.86
N PRO A 392 28.99 13.79 -24.46
CA PRO A 392 28.13 14.77 -23.78
C PRO A 392 26.85 14.13 -23.24
N GLY A 393 26.56 14.30 -21.95
CA GLY A 393 25.37 13.76 -21.29
C GLY A 393 25.50 12.34 -20.71
N GLU A 394 26.69 11.74 -20.68
CA GLU A 394 26.92 10.44 -20.01
C GLU A 394 27.31 10.57 -18.53
N ASN A 395 27.96 11.67 -18.14
CA ASN A 395 28.40 11.87 -16.75
C ASN A 395 27.49 12.84 -15.99
N PHE A 396 27.04 12.40 -14.81
CA PHE A 396 26.29 13.19 -13.85
C PHE A 396 27.05 13.27 -12.52
N THR A 397 27.51 14.47 -12.18
CA THR A 397 28.25 14.80 -10.96
C THR A 397 27.35 15.55 -9.98
N PHE A 398 27.02 14.91 -8.87
CA PHE A 398 26.26 15.48 -7.76
C PHE A 398 27.23 16.05 -6.72
N HIS A 399 27.05 17.31 -6.31
CA HIS A 399 27.70 17.88 -5.13
C HIS A 399 26.83 17.59 -3.90
N ILE A 400 27.31 16.76 -2.98
CA ILE A 400 26.62 16.35 -1.76
C ILE A 400 26.69 17.47 -0.71
N ARG A 401 25.62 17.60 0.07
CA ARG A 401 25.42 18.70 1.03
C ARG A 401 26.19 18.44 2.32
N SER A 402 27.12 19.33 2.65
CA SER A 402 27.83 19.30 3.92
C SER A 402 26.88 19.48 5.11
N GLY A 403 27.07 18.70 6.18
CA GLY A 403 26.40 18.91 7.47
C GLY A 403 25.11 18.13 7.69
N ILE A 404 24.70 17.28 6.74
CA ILE A 404 23.73 16.22 6.97
C ILE A 404 24.27 15.26 8.04
N ARG A 405 23.39 14.76 8.91
CA ARG A 405 23.74 13.81 9.96
C ARG A 405 22.76 12.66 10.03
N ASP A 406 23.27 11.50 10.40
CA ASP A 406 22.47 10.36 10.81
C ASP A 406 21.89 10.53 12.23
N GLN A 407 21.05 9.60 12.66
CA GLN A 407 20.41 9.58 13.98
C GLN A 407 21.41 9.42 15.13
N PHE A 408 22.63 8.93 14.86
CA PHE A 408 23.73 8.86 15.84
C PHE A 408 24.64 10.10 15.83
N GLY A 409 24.42 11.03 14.90
CA GLY A 409 25.13 12.30 14.77
C GLY A 409 26.40 12.24 13.91
N ASN A 410 26.73 11.12 13.25
CA ASN A 410 27.82 11.08 12.27
C ASN A 410 27.40 11.82 10.99
N SER A 411 28.34 12.05 10.07
CA SER A 411 28.07 12.82 8.85
C SER A 411 27.91 11.90 7.64
N ILE A 412 26.83 12.10 6.87
CA ILE A 412 26.64 11.47 5.56
C ILE A 412 27.55 12.17 4.54
N THR A 413 28.23 11.39 3.70
CA THR A 413 29.28 11.86 2.78
C THR A 413 29.08 11.34 1.36
N ALA A 414 29.89 11.84 0.42
CA ALA A 414 29.90 11.33 -0.96
C ALA A 414 30.37 9.87 -1.08
N TYR A 415 31.06 9.33 -0.07
CA TYR A 415 31.38 7.90 -0.02
C TYR A 415 30.16 7.02 0.27
N ASP A 416 29.22 7.50 1.09
CA ASP A 416 28.02 6.76 1.46
C ASP A 416 27.08 6.62 0.25
N VAL A 417 26.87 7.72 -0.49
CA VAL A 417 26.20 7.70 -1.80
C VAL A 417 26.86 6.71 -2.76
N TYR A 418 28.18 6.74 -2.87
CA TYR A 418 28.94 5.84 -3.74
C TYR A 418 28.81 4.36 -3.32
N PHE A 419 28.78 4.10 -2.01
CA PHE A 419 28.63 2.77 -1.47
C PHE A 419 27.25 2.20 -1.79
N GLU A 420 26.18 2.96 -1.58
CA GLU A 420 24.81 2.52 -1.90
C GLU A 420 24.60 2.27 -3.40
N ILE A 421 25.03 3.18 -4.28
CA ILE A 421 24.90 2.94 -5.73
C ILE A 421 25.75 1.73 -6.19
N VAL A 422 26.79 1.32 -5.44
CA VAL A 422 27.47 0.04 -5.67
C VAL A 422 26.66 -1.16 -5.16
N ARG A 423 25.97 -1.06 -4.02
CA ARG A 423 25.05 -2.12 -3.51
C ARG A 423 23.91 -2.35 -4.49
N ASP A 424 23.23 -1.27 -4.87
CA ASP A 424 22.11 -1.23 -5.81
C ASP A 424 22.48 -1.90 -7.16
N MET A 425 23.60 -1.51 -7.76
CA MET A 425 24.10 -2.14 -8.99
C MET A 425 24.50 -3.62 -8.84
N LEU A 426 24.92 -4.06 -7.64
CA LEU A 426 25.18 -5.48 -7.36
C LEU A 426 23.90 -6.29 -7.17
N PHE A 427 22.80 -5.67 -6.74
CA PHE A 427 21.53 -6.33 -6.46
C PHE A 427 20.52 -6.28 -7.61
N SER A 428 20.85 -5.58 -8.70
CA SER A 428 20.01 -5.41 -9.91
C SER A 428 19.46 -6.71 -10.54
N VAL A 429 20.08 -7.87 -10.31
CA VAL A 429 19.65 -9.18 -10.84
C VAL A 429 19.19 -10.18 -9.76
N SER A 430 18.91 -9.69 -8.56
CA SER A 430 18.50 -10.51 -7.41
C SER A 430 17.09 -11.09 -7.52
N SER A 431 16.77 -12.01 -6.60
CA SER A 431 15.42 -12.54 -6.41
C SER A 431 15.03 -12.54 -4.92
N PRO A 432 13.91 -11.91 -4.51
CA PRO A 432 13.05 -10.99 -5.30
C PRO A 432 13.78 -9.83 -5.96
N GLY A 433 13.10 -9.15 -6.90
CA GLY A 433 13.64 -7.97 -7.58
C GLY A 433 13.88 -6.79 -6.63
N THR A 434 14.81 -5.91 -6.99
CA THR A 434 15.28 -4.79 -6.16
C THR A 434 15.35 -3.50 -7.00
N GLY A 435 15.44 -2.33 -6.36
CA GLY A 435 15.54 -1.04 -7.05
C GLY A 435 16.64 -0.95 -8.12
N GLY A 436 17.71 -1.74 -7.97
CA GLY A 436 18.86 -1.71 -8.86
C GLY A 436 18.58 -1.98 -10.33
N TYR A 437 17.47 -2.64 -10.69
CA TYR A 437 17.14 -2.81 -12.12
C TYR A 437 16.81 -1.49 -12.83
N LEU A 438 16.31 -0.48 -12.10
CA LEU A 438 15.86 0.80 -12.63
C LEU A 438 17.01 1.56 -13.29
N ILE A 439 18.16 1.62 -12.61
CA ILE A 439 19.38 2.29 -13.11
C ILE A 439 20.22 1.33 -13.97
N ALA A 440 20.24 0.03 -13.68
CA ALA A 440 21.13 -0.93 -14.33
C ALA A 440 20.95 -1.00 -15.85
N GLY A 441 19.74 -0.83 -16.37
CA GLY A 441 19.45 -0.79 -17.81
C GLY A 441 20.13 0.37 -18.57
N TYR A 442 20.46 1.46 -17.87
CA TYR A 442 21.17 2.63 -18.42
C TYR A 442 22.66 2.65 -18.04
N PHE A 443 23.03 1.92 -16.98
CA PHE A 443 24.40 1.83 -16.48
C PHE A 443 25.23 0.71 -17.16
N PHE A 444 24.60 -0.38 -17.61
CA PHE A 444 25.26 -1.48 -18.31
C PHE A 444 24.74 -1.65 -19.75
N ASP A 445 25.63 -1.47 -20.75
CA ASP A 445 25.35 -1.70 -22.19
C ASP A 445 24.72 -3.07 -22.51
N ASN A 446 24.98 -4.07 -21.67
CA ASN A 446 24.60 -5.46 -21.91
C ASN A 446 23.55 -5.99 -20.90
N TYR A 447 22.87 -5.12 -20.15
CA TYR A 447 21.91 -5.50 -19.11
C TYR A 447 20.82 -6.47 -19.60
N SER A 448 20.27 -6.22 -20.79
CA SER A 448 19.23 -7.06 -21.42
C SER A 448 19.73 -8.40 -21.98
N THR A 449 21.02 -8.73 -21.81
CA THR A 449 21.58 -10.02 -22.26
C THR A 449 21.11 -11.15 -21.35
N PRO A 450 20.54 -12.25 -21.87
CA PRO A 450 20.16 -13.41 -21.06
C PRO A 450 21.35 -13.94 -20.25
N GLY A 451 21.19 -14.03 -18.93
CA GLY A 451 22.24 -14.42 -18.00
C GLY A 451 23.26 -13.32 -17.67
N PHE A 452 22.91 -12.04 -17.86
CA PHE A 452 23.67 -10.91 -17.34
C PHE A 452 23.91 -11.05 -15.82
N THR A 453 25.07 -10.61 -15.36
CA THR A 453 25.42 -10.51 -13.94
C THR A 453 26.32 -9.28 -13.75
N PRO A 454 26.08 -8.45 -12.72
CA PRO A 454 26.92 -7.29 -12.45
C PRO A 454 28.31 -7.74 -12.01
N THR A 455 29.35 -7.01 -12.44
CA THR A 455 30.74 -7.35 -12.16
C THR A 455 31.53 -6.15 -11.69
N TYR A 456 32.58 -6.42 -10.92
CA TYR A 456 33.55 -5.42 -10.49
C TYR A 456 34.12 -4.61 -11.67
N GLN A 457 34.35 -5.28 -12.81
CA GLN A 457 34.87 -4.65 -14.02
C GLN A 457 33.84 -3.77 -14.74
N GLY A 458 32.54 -4.05 -14.61
CA GLY A 458 31.46 -3.22 -15.15
C GLY A 458 31.11 -2.03 -14.26
N ILE A 459 31.17 -2.20 -12.93
CA ILE A 459 30.79 -1.14 -11.97
C ILE A 459 31.91 -0.13 -11.75
N MET A 460 33.11 -0.62 -11.39
CA MET A 460 34.16 0.24 -10.81
C MET A 460 34.70 1.36 -11.72
N PRO A 461 34.80 1.20 -13.06
CA PRO A 461 35.22 2.30 -13.92
C PRO A 461 34.20 3.44 -13.98
N ASN A 462 32.92 3.16 -13.71
CA ASN A 462 31.79 4.03 -14.05
C ASN A 462 31.22 4.81 -12.85
N LEU A 463 31.73 4.58 -11.64
CA LEU A 463 31.35 5.28 -10.42
C LEU A 463 32.59 5.89 -9.75
N THR A 464 32.52 7.17 -9.38
CA THR A 464 33.61 7.85 -8.66
C THR A 464 33.07 8.75 -7.55
N TYR A 465 33.87 8.97 -6.50
CA TYR A 465 33.55 9.88 -5.41
C TYR A 465 34.78 10.65 -4.91
N SER A 466 34.55 11.74 -4.18
CA SER A 466 35.59 12.48 -3.45
C SER A 466 34.98 13.23 -2.26
N ASN A 467 35.33 12.80 -1.06
CA ASN A 467 34.98 13.49 0.20
C ASN A 467 35.81 14.77 0.44
N SER A 468 36.70 15.15 -0.48
CA SER A 468 37.44 16.43 -0.40
C SER A 468 36.80 17.54 -1.23
N SER A 469 35.90 17.17 -2.15
CA SER A 469 35.10 18.05 -2.99
C SER A 469 33.59 17.79 -2.84
N ASP A 470 33.21 16.95 -1.87
CA ASP A 470 31.85 16.47 -1.64
C ASP A 470 31.13 16.04 -2.93
N THR A 471 31.80 15.27 -3.80
CA THR A 471 31.26 14.87 -5.11
C THR A 471 31.05 13.38 -5.23
N PHE A 472 29.88 12.97 -5.72
CA PHE A 472 29.63 11.67 -6.33
C PHE A 472 29.48 11.85 -7.85
N THR A 473 29.88 10.87 -8.67
CA THR A 473 29.68 10.90 -10.13
C THR A 473 29.42 9.52 -10.69
N ILE A 474 28.33 9.41 -11.45
CA ILE A 474 27.95 8.25 -12.26
C ILE A 474 28.25 8.53 -13.75
N HIS A 475 28.71 7.50 -14.44
CA HIS A 475 28.88 7.44 -15.90
C HIS A 475 27.88 6.40 -16.44
N PHE A 476 26.87 6.87 -17.17
CA PHE A 476 25.93 6.01 -17.89
C PHE A 476 26.56 5.47 -19.18
N ALA A 477 26.04 4.34 -19.66
CA ALA A 477 26.56 3.66 -20.84
C ALA A 477 26.29 4.42 -22.16
N HIS A 478 25.34 5.37 -22.14
CA HIS A 478 24.97 6.23 -23.25
C HIS A 478 24.45 7.60 -22.74
N PRO A 479 24.37 8.63 -23.60
CA PRO A 479 23.90 9.95 -23.20
C PRO A 479 22.45 9.93 -22.69
N MET A 480 22.22 10.47 -21.49
CA MET A 480 20.93 10.44 -20.80
C MET A 480 20.19 11.78 -20.81
N PRO A 481 18.84 11.79 -20.90
CA PRO A 481 18.04 12.97 -20.59
C PRO A 481 18.16 13.33 -19.11
N THR A 482 18.49 14.59 -18.81
CA THR A 482 18.65 15.07 -17.43
C THR A 482 17.42 14.82 -16.54
N THR A 483 16.21 14.98 -17.09
CA THR A 483 14.96 14.71 -16.37
C THR A 483 14.75 13.22 -16.06
N LEU A 484 15.17 12.32 -16.96
CA LEU A 484 15.08 10.87 -16.71
C LEU A 484 16.04 10.45 -15.60
N VAL A 485 17.25 11.02 -15.55
CA VAL A 485 18.20 10.76 -14.44
C VAL A 485 17.61 11.18 -13.10
N TYR A 486 16.97 12.36 -13.01
CA TYR A 486 16.28 12.78 -11.77
C TYR A 486 15.11 11.86 -11.38
N GLN A 487 14.35 11.37 -12.36
CA GLN A 487 13.27 10.41 -12.13
C GLN A 487 13.80 9.09 -11.54
N LEU A 488 14.96 8.60 -12.03
CA LEU A 488 15.61 7.39 -11.52
C LEU A 488 16.23 7.57 -10.13
N PHE A 489 16.80 8.74 -9.81
CA PHE A 489 17.37 9.05 -8.49
C PHE A 489 16.35 9.50 -7.44
N ALA A 490 15.09 9.66 -7.84
CA ALA A 490 13.93 9.84 -6.95
C ALA A 490 13.09 8.55 -6.79
N ALA A 491 13.61 7.39 -7.23
CA ALA A 491 12.95 6.07 -7.15
C ALA A 491 13.66 5.10 -6.19
N SER A 492 13.01 3.96 -5.89
CA SER A 492 13.51 2.89 -5.00
C SER A 492 14.95 2.45 -5.32
N GLY A 493 15.71 2.03 -4.30
CA GLY A 493 17.13 1.64 -4.42
C GLY A 493 18.14 2.78 -4.27
N THR A 494 17.69 4.04 -4.26
CA THR A 494 18.59 5.22 -4.27
C THR A 494 18.65 6.02 -2.96
N PHE A 495 17.93 5.58 -1.92
CA PHE A 495 18.07 6.12 -0.57
C PHE A 495 19.47 5.85 -0.03
N VAL A 496 20.05 6.83 0.67
CA VAL A 496 21.45 6.73 1.12
C VAL A 496 21.51 6.44 2.61
N GLU A 497 22.15 5.34 2.97
CA GLU A 497 22.46 4.94 4.34
C GLU A 497 23.99 5.03 4.61
N SER A 498 24.39 5.07 5.88
CA SER A 498 25.80 5.17 6.27
C SER A 498 26.59 3.90 5.93
N ALA A 499 27.57 4.00 5.02
CA ALA A 499 28.44 2.89 4.66
C ALA A 499 29.24 2.36 5.86
N THR A 500 29.47 3.24 6.84
CA THR A 500 30.12 2.89 8.11
C THR A 500 29.20 2.08 9.01
N TRP A 501 27.92 2.44 9.11
CA TRP A 501 26.91 1.69 9.86
C TRP A 501 26.69 0.29 9.24
N LEU A 502 26.44 0.23 7.93
CA LEU A 502 26.30 -1.03 7.18
C LEU A 502 27.50 -1.97 7.39
N THR A 503 28.72 -1.43 7.36
CA THR A 503 29.95 -2.19 7.64
C THR A 503 30.02 -2.70 9.09
N GLN A 504 29.58 -1.90 10.08
CA GLN A 504 29.52 -2.32 11.49
C GLN A 504 28.50 -3.44 11.71
N HIS A 505 27.42 -3.44 10.93
CA HIS A 505 26.30 -4.38 11.04
C HIS A 505 26.37 -5.57 10.06
N GLY A 506 27.50 -5.75 9.38
CA GLY A 506 27.84 -6.96 8.63
C GLY A 506 27.79 -6.83 7.11
N SER A 507 27.07 -5.82 6.58
CA SER A 507 26.89 -5.57 5.13
C SER A 507 28.01 -4.71 4.53
N GLY A 508 29.26 -4.97 4.93
CA GLY A 508 30.44 -4.25 4.43
C GLY A 508 31.00 -4.83 3.12
N ILE A 509 31.06 -4.03 2.06
CA ILE A 509 31.60 -4.48 0.76
C ILE A 509 33.13 -4.56 0.78
N ASN A 510 33.66 -5.74 0.42
CA ASN A 510 35.06 -5.88 0.03
C ASN A 510 35.23 -5.51 -1.46
N PHE A 511 35.82 -4.34 -1.75
CA PHE A 511 36.01 -3.79 -3.10
C PHE A 511 37.07 -4.53 -3.95
N SER A 512 36.77 -5.80 -4.26
CA SER A 512 37.53 -6.68 -5.15
C SER A 512 36.57 -7.56 -5.97
N PRO A 513 37.01 -8.18 -7.09
CA PRO A 513 36.15 -9.05 -7.89
C PRO A 513 35.50 -10.19 -7.11
N ALA A 514 36.24 -10.82 -6.19
CA ALA A 514 35.70 -11.89 -5.35
C ALA A 514 34.76 -11.36 -4.25
N GLY A 515 35.03 -10.16 -3.72
CA GLY A 515 34.18 -9.53 -2.71
C GLY A 515 32.83 -9.10 -3.29
N PHE A 516 32.79 -8.52 -4.49
CA PHE A 516 31.54 -8.20 -5.19
C PHE A 516 30.71 -9.45 -5.45
N GLN A 517 31.35 -10.53 -5.95
CA GLN A 517 30.66 -11.81 -6.21
C GLN A 517 30.12 -12.47 -4.94
N ALA A 518 30.78 -12.29 -3.79
CA ALA A 518 30.25 -12.74 -2.50
C ALA A 518 29.08 -11.86 -2.02
N TYR A 519 29.19 -10.54 -2.19
CA TYR A 519 28.22 -9.57 -1.71
C TYR A 519 26.86 -9.65 -2.42
N MET A 520 26.82 -10.03 -3.70
CA MET A 520 25.55 -10.25 -4.43
C MET A 520 24.60 -11.24 -3.72
N ALA A 521 25.11 -12.13 -2.86
CA ALA A 521 24.27 -13.02 -2.07
C ALA A 521 23.36 -12.28 -1.07
N GLU A 522 23.80 -11.13 -0.55
CA GLU A 522 22.99 -10.28 0.35
C GLU A 522 21.81 -9.62 -0.37
N GLY A 523 21.82 -9.56 -1.70
CA GLY A 523 20.74 -8.99 -2.48
C GLY A 523 19.54 -9.92 -2.68
N SER A 524 19.65 -11.21 -2.37
CA SER A 524 18.59 -12.23 -2.60
C SER A 524 18.12 -12.86 -1.30
N ALA A 525 16.83 -13.23 -1.21
CA ALA A 525 16.15 -13.54 0.06
C ALA A 525 16.77 -14.65 0.95
N SER A 526 17.58 -15.54 0.37
CA SER A 526 18.29 -16.59 1.12
C SER A 526 19.60 -16.12 1.77
N GLY A 527 20.11 -14.95 1.40
CA GLY A 527 21.37 -14.37 1.89
C GLY A 527 21.24 -12.98 2.52
N TYR A 528 20.03 -12.41 2.60
CA TYR A 528 19.76 -11.12 3.25
C TYR A 528 20.45 -10.98 4.61
N ASN A 529 21.05 -9.81 4.85
CA ASN A 529 21.47 -9.45 6.21
C ASN A 529 20.25 -9.08 7.05
N THR A 530 19.74 -10.07 7.80
CA THR A 530 18.54 -9.91 8.66
C THR A 530 18.61 -8.78 9.70
N TYR A 531 19.81 -8.26 10.03
CA TYR A 531 19.92 -7.05 10.85
C TYR A 531 19.52 -5.82 10.04
N VAL A 532 20.19 -5.56 8.91
CA VAL A 532 19.95 -4.41 8.02
C VAL A 532 18.54 -4.46 7.43
N GLN A 533 18.01 -5.66 7.15
CA GLN A 533 16.61 -5.85 6.77
C GLN A 533 15.59 -5.29 7.79
N ASN A 534 15.96 -5.12 9.06
CA ASN A 534 15.04 -4.75 10.15
C ASN A 534 15.49 -3.56 10.99
N HIS A 535 16.55 -2.85 10.59
CA HIS A 535 17.07 -1.68 11.29
C HIS A 535 17.44 -0.62 10.24
N ILE A 536 17.54 0.63 10.68
CA ILE A 536 17.81 1.76 9.80
C ILE A 536 18.73 2.77 10.50
N ASP A 537 19.58 3.46 9.74
CA ASP A 537 20.38 4.59 10.18
C ASP A 537 19.82 5.90 9.60
N ALA A 538 18.71 6.36 10.18
CA ALA A 538 17.91 7.45 9.66
C ALA A 538 18.69 8.78 9.57
N ASN A 539 18.65 9.43 8.41
CA ASN A 539 19.22 10.76 8.16
C ASN A 539 18.21 11.79 7.63
N GLY A 540 16.95 11.37 7.47
CA GLY A 540 15.79 12.17 7.09
C GLY A 540 14.98 12.69 8.30
N PRO A 541 13.75 13.18 8.06
CA PRO A 541 12.96 13.94 9.04
C PRO A 541 12.40 13.14 10.23
N TYR A 542 12.36 11.82 10.14
CA TYR A 542 11.96 10.93 11.22
C TYR A 542 12.99 9.84 11.49
N GLU A 543 12.95 9.28 12.70
CA GLU A 543 13.61 8.05 13.12
C GLU A 543 12.54 7.03 13.54
N ILE A 544 12.83 5.73 13.44
CA ILE A 544 11.93 4.70 13.96
C ILE A 544 12.12 4.62 15.48
N SER A 545 11.02 4.74 16.22
CA SER A 545 11.02 4.62 17.69
C SER A 545 10.59 3.24 18.16
N LEU A 546 9.47 2.72 17.63
CA LEU A 546 8.88 1.44 18.00
C LEU A 546 8.39 0.68 16.77
N VAL A 547 8.42 -0.65 16.84
CA VAL A 547 7.87 -1.57 15.85
C VAL A 547 7.07 -2.66 16.55
N SER A 548 5.84 -2.90 16.10
CA SER A 548 5.08 -4.11 16.39
C SER A 548 4.87 -4.85 15.05
N PRO A 549 5.54 -5.99 14.80
CA PRO A 549 5.53 -6.65 13.50
C PRO A 549 4.12 -6.92 13.01
N ALA A 550 3.88 -6.54 11.75
CA ALA A 550 2.60 -6.61 11.06
C ALA A 550 1.42 -5.82 11.68
N GLN A 551 1.61 -5.10 12.79
CA GLN A 551 0.58 -4.23 13.38
C GLN A 551 0.88 -2.75 13.17
N PHE A 552 2.08 -2.29 13.56
CA PHE A 552 2.42 -0.88 13.43
C PHE A 552 3.92 -0.57 13.42
N VAL A 553 4.26 0.60 12.87
CA VAL A 553 5.55 1.28 13.05
C VAL A 553 5.29 2.67 13.63
N VAL A 554 6.06 3.07 14.63
CA VAL A 554 6.00 4.42 15.23
C VAL A 554 7.23 5.22 14.84
N LEU A 555 7.04 6.24 14.02
CA LEU A 555 8.07 7.21 13.65
C LEU A 555 8.04 8.41 14.61
N THR A 556 9.20 8.94 14.98
CA THR A 556 9.33 10.18 15.76
C THR A 556 10.25 11.17 15.05
N ALA A 557 9.99 12.47 15.21
CA ALA A 557 10.77 13.53 14.57
C ALA A 557 12.27 13.42 14.91
N ASN A 558 13.12 13.23 13.89
CA ASN A 558 14.57 13.06 14.05
C ASN A 558 15.19 14.37 14.60
N PRO A 559 15.79 14.37 15.81
CA PRO A 559 16.35 15.57 16.42
C PRO A 559 17.62 16.07 15.71
N ASN A 560 18.29 15.22 14.91
CA ASN A 560 19.49 15.57 14.16
C ASN A 560 19.19 16.13 12.76
N PHE A 561 17.93 16.08 12.30
CA PHE A 561 17.52 16.63 11.00
C PHE A 561 16.91 18.03 11.14
N PRO A 562 17.65 19.12 10.83
CA PRO A 562 17.16 20.49 10.99
C PRO A 562 16.17 20.94 9.89
N GLY A 563 15.92 20.12 8.88
CA GLY A 563 15.25 20.51 7.64
C GLY A 563 16.22 21.11 6.62
N LEU A 564 15.86 20.98 5.35
CA LEU A 564 16.55 21.51 4.18
C LEU A 564 15.68 22.56 3.48
N PRO A 565 16.25 23.38 2.57
CA PRO A 565 15.44 24.19 1.66
C PRO A 565 14.46 23.30 0.91
N TYR A 566 13.17 23.66 0.96
CA TYR A 566 12.05 22.93 0.37
C TYR A 566 11.68 21.57 1.01
N TYR A 567 12.60 20.90 1.71
CA TYR A 567 12.35 19.63 2.43
C TYR A 567 12.40 19.82 3.96
N PRO A 568 11.28 20.14 4.62
CA PRO A 568 11.26 20.53 6.03
C PRO A 568 11.53 19.34 6.96
N ALA A 569 11.97 19.65 8.20
CA ALA A 569 11.85 18.69 9.30
C ALA A 569 10.37 18.47 9.66
N ALA A 570 10.07 17.38 10.36
CA ALA A 570 8.72 17.04 10.85
C ALA A 570 7.95 18.27 11.38
N GLN A 571 6.76 18.55 10.84
CA GLN A 571 6.00 19.77 11.16
C GLN A 571 4.94 19.55 12.24
N SER A 572 3.68 19.29 11.88
CA SER A 572 2.59 19.07 12.84
C SER A 572 2.58 17.64 13.37
N ALA A 573 2.83 16.66 12.50
CA ALA A 573 3.08 15.28 12.87
C ALA A 573 4.50 15.14 13.45
N LYS A 574 4.65 15.17 14.77
CA LYS A 574 5.91 14.90 15.50
C LYS A 574 6.10 13.43 15.84
N THR A 575 4.99 12.71 15.96
CA THR A 575 4.92 11.26 16.04
C THR A 575 4.00 10.79 14.93
N VAL A 576 4.33 9.69 14.28
CA VAL A 576 3.46 9.01 13.32
C VAL A 576 3.28 7.59 13.80
N VAL A 577 2.06 7.08 13.79
CA VAL A 577 1.75 5.68 14.03
C VAL A 577 1.18 5.15 12.71
N MET A 578 2.02 4.44 11.97
CA MET A 578 1.61 3.72 10.76
C MET A 578 0.93 2.44 11.21
N GLN A 579 -0.40 2.40 11.14
CA GLN A 579 -1.20 1.23 11.49
C GLN A 579 -1.41 0.38 10.22
N TYR A 580 -0.78 -0.78 10.19
CA TYR A 580 -1.06 -1.77 9.15
C TYR A 580 -2.42 -2.38 9.44
N THR A 581 -3.32 -2.40 8.45
CA THR A 581 -4.63 -3.01 8.59
C THR A 581 -4.91 -3.98 7.45
N SER A 582 -5.73 -5.00 7.69
CA SER A 582 -5.97 -6.11 6.77
C SER A 582 -7.17 -5.91 5.86
N SER A 583 -7.85 -4.75 5.94
CA SER A 583 -8.97 -4.40 5.06
C SER A 583 -9.27 -2.89 5.05
N ASP A 584 -9.72 -2.38 3.91
CA ASP A 584 -10.38 -1.05 3.74
C ASP A 584 -11.38 -0.74 4.85
N SER A 585 -12.04 -1.80 5.31
CA SER A 585 -13.14 -1.76 6.24
C SER A 585 -12.67 -1.35 7.65
N THR A 586 -11.52 -1.89 8.08
CA THR A 586 -10.82 -1.53 9.31
C THR A 586 -10.41 -0.06 9.27
N ALA A 587 -9.66 0.33 8.24
CA ALA A 587 -9.13 1.68 8.08
C ALA A 587 -10.24 2.74 7.98
N TRP A 588 -11.33 2.44 7.27
CA TRP A 588 -12.50 3.31 7.24
C TRP A 588 -13.15 3.48 8.63
N LEU A 589 -13.19 2.44 9.47
CA LEU A 589 -13.74 2.54 10.82
C LEU A 589 -12.84 3.38 11.73
N GLU A 590 -11.52 3.19 11.68
CA GLU A 590 -10.55 4.02 12.41
C GLU A 590 -10.63 5.48 11.97
N PHE A 591 -10.72 5.76 10.67
CA PHE A 591 -10.91 7.12 10.16
C PHE A 591 -12.25 7.73 10.55
N SER A 592 -13.37 7.05 10.28
CA SER A 592 -14.72 7.59 10.51
C SER A 592 -15.08 7.75 11.99
N SER A 593 -14.35 7.06 12.86
CA SER A 593 -14.40 7.22 14.31
C SER A 593 -13.49 8.36 14.82
N GLY A 594 -12.54 8.82 14.00
CA GLY A 594 -11.57 9.87 14.31
C GLY A 594 -10.37 9.37 15.10
N GLN A 595 -10.09 8.06 15.07
CA GLN A 595 -8.85 7.46 15.56
C GLN A 595 -7.71 7.75 14.58
N ALA A 596 -7.87 7.35 13.32
CA ALA A 596 -6.96 7.69 12.22
C ALA A 596 -7.18 9.13 11.72
N GLN A 597 -6.13 9.76 11.21
CA GLN A 597 -6.19 11.11 10.62
C GLN A 597 -6.40 11.07 9.11
N ASP A 598 -6.20 9.93 8.48
CA ASP A 598 -6.60 9.65 7.13
C ASP A 598 -7.02 8.19 6.95
N VAL A 599 -7.35 7.82 5.72
CA VAL A 599 -7.44 6.44 5.26
C VAL A 599 -6.82 6.37 3.87
N GLN A 600 -5.82 5.50 3.73
CA GLN A 600 -5.03 5.35 2.53
C GLN A 600 -5.81 4.61 1.43
N GLY A 601 -5.92 5.21 0.24
CA GLY A 601 -6.57 4.59 -0.92
C GLY A 601 -7.96 5.14 -1.29
N VAL A 602 -8.49 4.65 -2.42
CA VAL A 602 -9.83 4.98 -2.91
C VAL A 602 -10.80 3.89 -2.47
N ILE A 603 -11.82 4.25 -1.70
CA ILE A 603 -12.81 3.29 -1.18
C ILE A 603 -14.24 3.65 -1.64
N PRO A 604 -14.67 3.23 -2.85
CA PRO A 604 -15.96 3.62 -3.43
C PRO A 604 -17.16 3.21 -2.55
N GLN A 605 -17.08 2.05 -1.89
CA GLN A 605 -18.14 1.52 -1.03
C GLN A 605 -18.46 2.42 0.18
N TYR A 606 -17.52 3.24 0.65
CA TYR A 606 -17.75 4.20 1.76
C TYR A 606 -17.92 5.65 1.30
N TRP A 607 -18.02 5.92 -0.01
CA TRP A 607 -18.06 7.28 -0.52
C TRP A 607 -19.27 8.10 -0.02
N ASN A 608 -20.45 7.49 0.08
CA ASN A 608 -21.63 8.17 0.63
C ASN A 608 -21.44 8.57 2.11
N ASN A 609 -20.75 7.73 2.88
CA ASN A 609 -20.42 7.99 4.28
C ASN A 609 -19.33 9.08 4.40
N THR A 610 -18.33 9.04 3.51
CA THR A 610 -17.31 10.10 3.34
C THR A 610 -17.96 11.45 3.09
N LEU A 611 -18.87 11.54 2.12
CA LEU A 611 -19.62 12.77 1.84
C LEU A 611 -20.48 13.24 3.03
N ALA A 612 -20.91 12.35 3.92
CA ALA A 612 -21.60 12.72 5.15
C ALA A 612 -20.66 13.30 6.21
N LEU A 613 -19.41 12.81 6.34
CA LEU A 613 -18.39 13.39 7.22
C LEU A 613 -17.89 14.74 6.70
N VAL A 614 -17.70 14.89 5.38
CA VAL A 614 -17.37 16.18 4.75
C VAL A 614 -18.45 17.22 5.00
N LYS A 615 -19.74 16.86 4.86
CA LYS A 615 -20.88 17.75 5.20
C LYS A 615 -20.95 18.11 6.69
N GLN A 616 -20.42 17.27 7.58
CA GLN A 616 -20.28 17.55 9.01
C GLN A 616 -19.06 18.42 9.34
N GLY A 617 -18.16 18.67 8.39
CA GLY A 617 -16.90 19.36 8.63
C GLY A 617 -15.87 18.52 9.41
N LYS A 618 -15.99 17.19 9.39
CA LYS A 618 -15.06 16.24 10.04
C LYS A 618 -14.00 15.68 9.11
N ALA A 619 -14.27 15.69 7.81
CA ALA A 619 -13.34 15.18 6.79
C ALA A 619 -13.17 16.21 5.67
N ILE A 620 -12.02 16.15 5.01
CA ILE A 620 -11.75 16.78 3.72
C ILE A 620 -11.44 15.68 2.69
N THR A 621 -11.81 15.94 1.43
CA THR A 621 -11.39 15.10 0.31
C THR A 621 -10.60 15.88 -0.72
N SER A 622 -9.65 15.22 -1.39
CA SER A 622 -8.90 15.81 -2.51
C SER A 622 -8.52 14.74 -3.54
N SER A 623 -9.06 14.87 -4.75
CA SER A 623 -8.81 13.92 -5.85
C SER A 623 -7.69 14.41 -6.77
N PHE A 624 -6.98 13.47 -7.41
CA PHE A 624 -5.95 13.73 -8.42
C PHE A 624 -5.77 12.49 -9.32
N PRO A 625 -5.41 12.68 -10.60
CA PRO A 625 -5.08 11.55 -11.46
C PRO A 625 -3.77 10.90 -11.00
N THR A 626 -3.69 9.58 -11.00
CA THR A 626 -2.43 8.85 -10.86
C THR A 626 -1.91 8.44 -12.22
N LEU A 627 -0.75 7.79 -12.26
CA LEU A 627 -0.28 7.08 -13.44
C LEU A 627 -0.58 5.56 -13.36
N SER A 628 -1.21 5.10 -12.28
CA SER A 628 -1.50 3.70 -12.01
C SER A 628 -2.63 3.18 -12.91
N ILE A 629 -2.49 1.97 -13.43
CA ILE A 629 -3.40 1.37 -14.41
C ILE A 629 -3.72 -0.09 -14.11
N TYR A 630 -4.93 -0.53 -14.48
CA TYR A 630 -5.38 -1.92 -14.38
C TYR A 630 -5.87 -2.45 -15.74
N PHE A 631 -5.62 -3.74 -15.99
CA PHE A 631 -5.92 -4.43 -17.25
C PHE A 631 -6.10 -5.93 -17.05
N TYR A 632 -6.67 -6.63 -18.03
CA TYR A 632 -6.58 -8.08 -18.15
C TYR A 632 -5.58 -8.47 -19.24
N ASN A 633 -4.70 -9.44 -18.93
CA ASN A 633 -3.76 -10.04 -19.86
C ASN A 633 -4.34 -11.32 -20.48
N PHE A 634 -3.91 -11.65 -21.70
CA PHE A 634 -4.16 -12.95 -22.32
C PHE A 634 -2.89 -13.82 -22.30
N ASN A 635 -3.00 -15.03 -21.75
CA ASN A 635 -1.91 -16.01 -21.73
C ASN A 635 -1.92 -16.87 -23.01
N LEU A 636 -0.82 -16.84 -23.78
CA LEU A 636 -0.68 -17.59 -25.03
C LEU A 636 -0.30 -19.07 -24.83
N ASN A 637 -0.01 -19.49 -23.59
CA ASN A 637 0.41 -20.85 -23.26
C ASN A 637 -0.04 -21.25 -21.84
N VAL A 638 -1.33 -21.46 -21.66
CA VAL A 638 -1.93 -21.83 -20.37
C VAL A 638 -1.42 -23.20 -19.90
N ASN A 639 -0.87 -23.25 -18.69
CA ASN A 639 -0.54 -24.48 -17.99
C ASN A 639 -1.81 -25.17 -17.47
N THR A 640 -2.53 -25.83 -18.38
CA THR A 640 -3.80 -26.52 -18.09
C THR A 640 -3.66 -27.62 -17.03
N SER A 641 -2.47 -28.19 -16.86
CA SER A 641 -2.20 -29.18 -15.81
C SER A 641 -2.27 -28.55 -14.42
N MET A 642 -1.65 -27.38 -14.23
CA MET A 642 -1.74 -26.64 -12.96
C MET A 642 -3.11 -25.99 -12.79
N LEU A 643 -3.70 -25.43 -13.85
CA LEU A 643 -5.05 -24.87 -13.78
C LEU A 643 -6.06 -25.91 -13.26
N SER A 644 -5.99 -27.17 -13.73
CA SER A 644 -6.87 -28.26 -13.29
C SER A 644 -6.80 -28.62 -11.79
N THR A 645 -5.79 -28.13 -11.07
CA THR A 645 -5.68 -28.29 -9.60
C THR A 645 -6.29 -27.12 -8.84
N ILE A 646 -6.35 -25.93 -9.46
CA ILE A 646 -6.94 -24.69 -8.93
C ILE A 646 -8.45 -24.74 -9.16
N ASP A 647 -8.88 -24.89 -10.41
CA ASP A 647 -10.26 -25.16 -10.79
C ASP A 647 -10.37 -26.48 -11.58
N LYS A 648 -11.34 -27.30 -11.18
CA LYS A 648 -11.57 -28.64 -11.74
C LYS A 648 -12.56 -28.64 -12.90
N LYS A 649 -13.22 -27.52 -13.19
CA LYS A 649 -14.08 -27.38 -14.37
C LYS A 649 -13.29 -26.92 -15.59
N ALA A 650 -12.36 -25.98 -15.39
CA ALA A 650 -11.48 -25.38 -16.39
C ALA A 650 -11.11 -26.32 -17.54
N ASN A 651 -11.58 -26.00 -18.74
CA ASN A 651 -11.49 -26.90 -19.89
C ASN A 651 -11.32 -26.13 -21.20
N LEU A 652 -10.05 -25.83 -21.51
CA LEU A 652 -9.63 -25.12 -22.71
C LEU A 652 -8.33 -25.71 -23.32
N PRO A 653 -8.09 -25.52 -24.62
CA PRO A 653 -6.77 -25.73 -25.22
C PRO A 653 -5.72 -24.79 -24.60
N SER A 654 -4.50 -25.27 -24.35
CA SER A 654 -3.44 -24.42 -23.75
C SER A 654 -3.07 -23.19 -24.58
N GLN A 655 -3.19 -23.27 -25.89
CA GLN A 655 -2.90 -22.17 -26.82
C GLN A 655 -4.15 -21.39 -27.26
N PHE A 656 -5.25 -21.41 -26.50
CA PHE A 656 -6.53 -20.81 -26.92
C PHE A 656 -6.42 -19.34 -27.36
N PHE A 657 -5.67 -18.51 -26.61
CA PHE A 657 -5.49 -17.09 -26.93
C PHE A 657 -4.39 -16.76 -27.95
N ILE A 658 -3.67 -17.75 -28.49
CA ILE A 658 -2.69 -17.49 -29.59
C ILE A 658 -3.39 -17.01 -30.87
N ASN A 659 -4.71 -17.19 -30.99
CA ASN A 659 -5.51 -16.72 -32.11
C ASN A 659 -6.03 -15.28 -31.86
N HIS A 660 -5.75 -14.37 -32.79
CA HIS A 660 -6.17 -12.96 -32.68
C HIS A 660 -7.68 -12.77 -32.59
N ASP A 661 -8.46 -13.50 -33.39
CA ASP A 661 -9.92 -13.38 -33.41
C ASP A 661 -10.57 -13.81 -32.08
N VAL A 662 -9.99 -14.78 -31.37
CA VAL A 662 -10.41 -15.12 -29.99
C VAL A 662 -10.16 -13.95 -29.04
N ARG A 663 -8.96 -13.35 -29.03
CA ARG A 663 -8.67 -12.18 -28.17
C ARG A 663 -9.56 -10.98 -28.51
N LEU A 664 -9.82 -10.74 -29.79
CA LEU A 664 -10.75 -9.71 -30.26
C LEU A 664 -12.20 -9.98 -29.81
N ALA A 665 -12.69 -11.22 -29.95
CA ALA A 665 -14.02 -11.60 -29.49
C ALA A 665 -14.19 -11.32 -27.99
N PHE A 666 -13.18 -11.66 -27.19
CA PHE A 666 -13.16 -11.40 -25.76
C PHE A 666 -13.08 -9.90 -25.46
N ALA A 667 -12.11 -9.16 -26.01
CA ALA A 667 -11.90 -7.74 -25.72
C ALA A 667 -13.09 -6.83 -26.14
N TYR A 668 -13.80 -7.16 -27.22
CA TYR A 668 -15.02 -6.44 -27.62
C TYR A 668 -16.27 -6.82 -26.81
N ALA A 669 -16.24 -7.91 -26.03
CA ALA A 669 -17.34 -8.31 -25.16
C ALA A 669 -17.32 -7.62 -23.78
N TYR A 670 -16.17 -7.07 -23.34
CA TYR A 670 -16.06 -6.41 -22.04
C TYR A 670 -16.97 -5.16 -21.94
N ASN A 671 -17.72 -5.03 -20.84
CA ASN A 671 -18.73 -3.99 -20.67
C ASN A 671 -18.22 -2.77 -19.88
N TYR A 672 -17.32 -1.99 -20.50
CA TYR A 672 -16.76 -0.75 -19.94
C TYR A 672 -17.83 0.23 -19.44
N THR A 673 -18.99 0.29 -20.09
CA THR A 673 -20.07 1.22 -19.70
C THR A 673 -20.71 0.82 -18.39
N GLU A 674 -20.91 -0.47 -18.12
CA GLU A 674 -21.40 -0.93 -16.82
C GLU A 674 -20.31 -0.78 -15.74
N TYR A 675 -19.09 -1.24 -16.08
CA TYR A 675 -17.93 -1.22 -15.20
C TYR A 675 -17.65 0.16 -14.60
N PHE A 676 -17.35 1.17 -15.43
CA PHE A 676 -17.03 2.51 -14.95
C PHE A 676 -18.21 3.20 -14.25
N ASN A 677 -19.44 3.03 -14.74
CA ASN A 677 -20.58 3.80 -14.22
C ASN A 677 -21.07 3.27 -12.88
N ASN A 678 -21.12 1.95 -12.72
CA ASN A 678 -21.91 1.28 -11.67
C ASN A 678 -21.06 0.38 -10.78
N GLN A 679 -20.08 -0.37 -11.32
CA GLN A 679 -19.25 -1.30 -10.54
C GLN A 679 -18.10 -0.56 -9.83
N ILE A 680 -17.31 0.21 -10.58
CA ILE A 680 -16.43 1.26 -10.05
C ILE A 680 -17.24 2.45 -9.51
N GLY A 681 -18.42 2.69 -10.08
CA GLY A 681 -19.40 3.60 -9.51
C GLY A 681 -19.20 5.10 -9.80
N ASN A 682 -18.37 5.48 -10.79
CA ASN A 682 -18.12 6.91 -11.14
C ASN A 682 -19.44 7.71 -11.28
N LYS A 683 -20.42 7.14 -11.98
CA LYS A 683 -21.73 7.76 -12.22
C LYS A 683 -22.67 7.60 -11.04
N LEU A 684 -22.65 6.44 -10.37
CA LEU A 684 -23.44 6.18 -9.16
C LEU A 684 -23.15 7.19 -8.05
N TYR A 685 -21.88 7.51 -7.86
CA TYR A 685 -21.36 8.35 -6.78
C TYR A 685 -21.08 9.81 -7.18
N ASN A 686 -21.21 10.14 -8.48
CA ASN A 686 -20.83 11.43 -9.06
C ASN A 686 -19.39 11.85 -8.65
N ALA A 687 -18.47 10.91 -8.85
CA ALA A 687 -17.06 11.01 -8.53
C ALA A 687 -16.23 10.38 -9.67
N THR A 688 -14.91 10.41 -9.56
CA THR A 688 -14.01 9.77 -10.53
C THR A 688 -12.99 8.96 -9.76
N PHE A 689 -13.11 7.64 -9.83
CA PHE A 689 -12.25 6.66 -9.18
C PHE A 689 -11.30 6.01 -10.19
N GLN A 690 -11.80 5.76 -11.41
CA GLN A 690 -10.98 5.37 -12.56
C GLN A 690 -11.45 6.08 -13.84
N VAL A 691 -10.56 6.24 -14.82
CA VAL A 691 -10.88 6.78 -16.15
C VAL A 691 -10.50 5.82 -17.28
N PRO A 692 -11.22 5.81 -18.42
CA PRO A 692 -10.86 4.98 -19.57
C PRO A 692 -9.52 5.39 -20.20
N TYR A 693 -8.68 4.39 -20.50
CA TYR A 693 -7.42 4.54 -21.23
C TYR A 693 -7.28 3.44 -22.28
N ALA A 694 -6.21 3.47 -23.09
CA ALA A 694 -5.84 2.36 -23.96
C ALA A 694 -4.33 2.34 -24.25
N GLY A 695 -3.72 1.17 -24.08
CA GLY A 695 -2.28 1.00 -24.17
C GLY A 695 -1.51 1.65 -23.00
N MET A 696 -0.19 1.57 -23.06
CA MET A 696 0.72 1.86 -21.95
C MET A 696 1.22 3.30 -21.89
N LEU A 697 0.97 4.10 -22.92
CA LEU A 697 1.30 5.54 -22.92
C LEU A 697 0.12 6.36 -22.38
N VAL A 698 -0.16 6.20 -21.08
CA VAL A 698 -1.34 6.76 -20.42
C VAL A 698 -1.29 8.28 -20.21
N PRO A 699 -2.45 8.97 -20.12
CA PRO A 699 -2.54 10.37 -19.74
C PRO A 699 -1.68 10.72 -18.52
N GLY A 700 -0.78 11.69 -18.69
CA GLY A 700 0.16 12.14 -17.65
C GLY A 700 1.61 11.76 -17.94
N LEU A 701 1.85 10.69 -18.71
CA LEU A 701 3.20 10.33 -19.16
C LEU A 701 3.73 11.23 -20.28
N PRO A 702 5.06 11.33 -20.43
CA PRO A 702 5.66 11.69 -21.70
C PRO A 702 5.19 10.74 -22.82
N ALA A 703 5.11 11.23 -24.06
CA ALA A 703 4.59 10.48 -25.22
C ALA A 703 3.11 10.01 -25.16
N ALA A 704 2.33 10.37 -24.13
CA ALA A 704 0.96 9.86 -23.92
C ALA A 704 0.04 9.91 -25.16
N GLN A 705 -0.76 8.86 -25.34
CA GLN A 705 -1.76 8.72 -26.40
C GLN A 705 -3.14 8.44 -25.79
N ASN A 706 -4.09 9.35 -26.01
CA ASN A 706 -5.48 9.11 -25.61
C ASN A 706 -6.24 8.29 -26.67
N ILE A 707 -7.34 7.67 -26.25
CA ILE A 707 -8.21 6.81 -27.09
C ILE A 707 -8.61 7.50 -28.40
N SER A 708 -8.97 8.78 -28.37
CA SER A 708 -9.41 9.51 -29.57
C SER A 708 -8.27 9.74 -30.57
N ALA A 709 -7.04 9.96 -30.10
CA ALA A 709 -5.86 10.07 -30.95
C ALA A 709 -5.52 8.72 -31.60
N LEU A 710 -5.55 7.63 -30.83
CA LEU A 710 -5.34 6.26 -31.32
C LEU A 710 -6.39 5.87 -32.38
N GLN A 711 -7.67 6.17 -32.13
CA GLN A 711 -8.75 5.94 -33.11
C GLN A 711 -8.58 6.77 -34.38
N ALA A 712 -8.11 8.02 -34.29
CA ALA A 712 -7.83 8.86 -35.45
C ALA A 712 -6.66 8.35 -36.32
N LEU A 713 -5.72 7.58 -35.72
CA LEU A 713 -4.66 6.87 -36.42
C LEU A 713 -5.12 5.51 -37.00
N GLY A 714 -6.37 5.10 -36.75
CA GLY A 714 -6.92 3.82 -37.20
C GLY A 714 -6.55 2.62 -36.32
N ILE A 715 -6.03 2.86 -35.11
CA ILE A 715 -5.68 1.82 -34.14
C ILE A 715 -6.96 1.16 -33.60
N ALA A 716 -6.96 -0.18 -33.55
CA ALA A 716 -8.12 -1.00 -33.19
C ALA A 716 -8.36 -1.08 -31.67
N VAL A 717 -8.44 0.06 -30.99
CA VAL A 717 -8.75 0.15 -29.55
C VAL A 717 -10.06 -0.60 -29.24
N PRO A 718 -10.05 -1.64 -28.37
CA PRO A 718 -11.26 -2.35 -27.97
C PRO A 718 -12.27 -1.44 -27.28
N TYR A 719 -13.56 -1.72 -27.50
CA TYR A 719 -14.68 -1.07 -26.81
C TYR A 719 -15.88 -2.03 -26.80
N THR A 720 -16.87 -1.83 -25.94
CA THR A 720 -18.02 -2.74 -25.85
C THR A 720 -18.82 -2.77 -27.16
N ASN A 721 -18.80 -3.91 -27.86
CA ASN A 721 -19.54 -4.13 -29.09
C ASN A 721 -19.79 -5.63 -29.34
N LEU A 722 -20.89 -6.15 -28.79
CA LEU A 722 -21.25 -7.57 -28.90
C LEU A 722 -21.43 -8.06 -30.35
N ILE A 723 -21.77 -7.16 -31.29
CA ILE A 723 -21.90 -7.53 -32.71
C ILE A 723 -20.52 -7.83 -33.32
N LYS A 724 -19.51 -6.99 -33.01
CA LYS A 724 -18.12 -7.27 -33.40
C LYS A 724 -17.58 -8.50 -32.68
N ALA A 725 -17.84 -8.64 -31.38
CA ALA A 725 -17.40 -9.78 -30.58
C ALA A 725 -17.91 -11.11 -31.17
N ALA A 726 -19.21 -11.19 -31.47
CA ALA A 726 -19.83 -12.34 -32.13
C ALA A 726 -19.32 -12.56 -33.56
N GLN A 727 -18.95 -11.49 -34.28
CA GLN A 727 -18.34 -11.62 -35.61
C GLN A 727 -16.95 -12.28 -35.51
N TYR A 728 -16.05 -11.78 -34.68
CA TYR A 728 -14.71 -12.35 -34.52
C TYR A 728 -14.77 -13.80 -34.00
N TRP A 729 -15.67 -14.11 -33.06
CA TRP A 729 -15.90 -15.50 -32.65
C TRP A 729 -16.38 -16.40 -33.81
N GLY A 730 -17.26 -15.88 -34.67
CA GLY A 730 -17.69 -16.56 -35.89
C GLY A 730 -16.56 -16.74 -36.91
N ASP A 731 -15.71 -15.74 -37.10
CA ASP A 731 -14.58 -15.77 -38.02
C ASP A 731 -13.52 -16.80 -37.54
N PHE A 732 -13.22 -16.82 -36.23
CA PHE A 732 -12.47 -17.90 -35.57
C PHE A 732 -13.11 -19.27 -35.82
N TRP A 733 -14.39 -19.44 -35.53
CA TRP A 733 -15.07 -20.74 -35.62
C TRP A 733 -15.14 -21.29 -37.04
N ASN A 734 -15.26 -20.42 -38.05
CA ASN A 734 -15.29 -20.79 -39.46
C ASN A 734 -13.90 -21.05 -40.07
N SER A 735 -12.82 -20.78 -39.32
CA SER A 735 -11.44 -21.06 -39.72
C SER A 735 -11.04 -22.52 -39.47
N SER A 736 -9.79 -22.89 -39.77
CA SER A 736 -9.22 -24.18 -39.37
C SER A 736 -8.73 -24.23 -37.91
N ALA A 737 -8.65 -23.08 -37.23
CA ALA A 737 -8.05 -22.99 -35.89
C ALA A 737 -8.76 -23.83 -34.81
N PRO A 738 -10.11 -23.86 -34.71
CA PRO A 738 -10.79 -24.69 -33.70
C PRO A 738 -10.42 -26.17 -33.82
N THR A 739 -10.42 -26.71 -35.04
CA THR A 739 -10.04 -28.10 -35.29
C THR A 739 -8.56 -28.37 -34.99
N GLN A 740 -7.66 -27.40 -35.27
CA GLN A 740 -6.23 -27.52 -34.92
C GLN A 740 -6.00 -27.53 -33.41
N MET A 741 -6.76 -26.71 -32.66
CA MET A 741 -6.76 -26.69 -31.19
C MET A 741 -7.39 -27.94 -30.56
N GLY A 742 -8.13 -28.75 -31.32
CA GLY A 742 -8.89 -29.89 -30.81
C GLY A 742 -10.27 -29.54 -30.24
N LEU A 743 -10.82 -28.38 -30.58
CA LEU A 743 -12.20 -28.01 -30.27
C LEU A 743 -13.20 -28.75 -31.17
N SER A 744 -14.37 -29.06 -30.62
CA SER A 744 -15.50 -29.71 -31.28
C SER A 744 -16.84 -29.06 -30.89
N GLY A 745 -17.95 -29.54 -31.43
CA GLY A 745 -19.28 -28.98 -31.16
C GLY A 745 -19.69 -27.92 -32.19
N SER A 746 -20.17 -26.76 -31.74
CA SER A 746 -20.58 -25.64 -32.61
C SER A 746 -20.18 -24.28 -32.03
N ALA A 747 -20.22 -23.21 -32.83
CA ALA A 747 -19.92 -21.86 -32.36
C ALA A 747 -20.78 -21.43 -31.15
N ALA A 748 -22.01 -21.94 -31.05
CA ALA A 748 -22.92 -21.64 -29.95
C ALA A 748 -22.79 -22.62 -28.76
N ASP A 749 -22.09 -23.74 -28.96
CA ASP A 749 -21.94 -24.82 -27.99
C ASP A 749 -20.56 -25.49 -28.20
N PRO A 750 -19.47 -24.77 -27.88
CA PRO A 750 -18.10 -25.23 -28.08
C PRO A 750 -17.70 -26.24 -27.00
N THR A 751 -16.94 -27.26 -27.40
CA THR A 751 -16.48 -28.32 -26.50
C THR A 751 -15.00 -28.60 -26.67
N TYR A 752 -14.32 -28.94 -25.58
CA TYR A 752 -12.95 -29.44 -25.57
C TYR A 752 -12.92 -30.75 -24.77
N ASN A 753 -12.18 -31.76 -25.23
CA ASN A 753 -12.12 -33.10 -24.62
C ASN A 753 -13.49 -33.77 -24.30
N GLY A 754 -14.56 -33.38 -25.01
CA GLY A 754 -15.93 -33.90 -24.79
C GLY A 754 -16.73 -33.21 -23.68
N HIS A 755 -16.20 -32.14 -23.09
CA HIS A 755 -16.86 -31.27 -22.11
C HIS A 755 -17.04 -29.85 -22.67
N PRO A 756 -17.98 -29.04 -22.14
CA PRO A 756 -18.13 -27.63 -22.52
C PRO A 756 -16.81 -26.86 -22.44
N LEU A 757 -16.61 -25.86 -23.29
CA LEU A 757 -15.49 -24.93 -23.17
C LEU A 757 -15.68 -24.10 -21.90
N ASP A 758 -14.63 -24.03 -21.08
CA ASP A 758 -14.57 -23.24 -19.85
C ASP A 758 -13.22 -22.50 -19.82
N VAL A 759 -13.26 -21.19 -19.59
CA VAL A 759 -12.14 -20.26 -19.67
C VAL A 759 -12.16 -19.34 -18.43
N PRO A 760 -11.59 -19.77 -17.30
CA PRO A 760 -11.60 -19.00 -16.07
C PRO A 760 -10.87 -17.65 -16.18
N ILE A 761 -11.36 -16.67 -15.42
CA ILE A 761 -10.78 -15.32 -15.30
C ILE A 761 -10.25 -15.15 -13.87
N PHE A 762 -8.95 -14.88 -13.72
CA PHE A 762 -8.32 -14.63 -12.43
C PHE A 762 -8.40 -13.15 -12.09
N VAL A 763 -8.93 -12.83 -10.92
CA VAL A 763 -9.08 -11.46 -10.40
C VAL A 763 -8.46 -11.34 -9.00
N LEU A 764 -8.13 -10.12 -8.61
CA LEU A 764 -7.66 -9.84 -7.25
C LEU A 764 -8.77 -10.11 -6.23
N GLN A 765 -8.45 -10.83 -5.16
CA GLN A 765 -9.36 -11.01 -4.03
C GLN A 765 -9.68 -9.68 -3.35
N GLN A 766 -10.86 -9.58 -2.74
CA GLN A 766 -11.36 -8.33 -2.11
C GLN A 766 -11.55 -7.15 -3.07
N ASP A 767 -11.43 -7.32 -4.39
CA ASP A 767 -11.90 -6.34 -5.39
C ASP A 767 -13.31 -6.72 -5.91
N PRO A 768 -14.39 -6.16 -5.33
CA PRO A 768 -15.76 -6.44 -5.78
C PRO A 768 -16.09 -5.79 -7.12
N ALA A 769 -15.34 -4.78 -7.57
CA ALA A 769 -15.59 -4.12 -8.85
C ALA A 769 -15.07 -4.99 -10.01
N ASP A 770 -13.87 -5.56 -9.87
CA ASP A 770 -13.27 -6.43 -10.87
C ASP A 770 -13.89 -7.83 -10.86
N GLU A 771 -14.29 -8.37 -9.71
CA GLU A 771 -15.15 -9.58 -9.63
C GLU A 771 -16.46 -9.40 -10.40
N ALA A 772 -17.15 -8.26 -10.19
CA ALA A 772 -18.40 -7.94 -10.88
C ALA A 772 -18.16 -7.69 -12.38
N GLY A 773 -17.05 -7.03 -12.74
CA GLY A 773 -16.62 -6.78 -14.11
C GLY A 773 -16.37 -8.08 -14.88
N ALA A 774 -15.56 -8.99 -14.32
CA ALA A 774 -15.29 -10.31 -14.88
C ALA A 774 -16.58 -11.16 -14.99
N THR A 775 -17.41 -11.18 -13.95
CA THR A 775 -18.70 -11.89 -13.96
C THR A 775 -19.62 -11.36 -15.07
N THR A 776 -19.65 -10.04 -15.27
CA THR A 776 -20.42 -9.41 -16.36
C THR A 776 -19.83 -9.75 -17.72
N TRP A 777 -18.50 -9.83 -17.83
CA TRP A 777 -17.82 -10.20 -19.07
C TRP A 777 -18.17 -11.62 -19.54
N VAL A 778 -18.18 -12.60 -18.64
CA VAL A 778 -18.66 -13.97 -18.93
C VAL A 778 -20.10 -13.96 -19.43
N GLN A 779 -20.99 -13.21 -18.78
CA GLN A 779 -22.38 -13.07 -19.22
C GLN A 779 -22.50 -12.42 -20.61
N MET A 780 -21.63 -11.45 -20.95
CA MET A 780 -21.59 -10.84 -22.28
C MET A 780 -21.12 -11.85 -23.36
N LEU A 781 -20.11 -12.68 -23.07
CA LEU A 781 -19.65 -13.75 -23.96
C LEU A 781 -20.78 -14.76 -24.24
N GLN A 782 -21.50 -15.19 -23.20
CA GLN A 782 -22.61 -16.14 -23.31
C GLN A 782 -23.78 -15.65 -24.19
N THR A 783 -23.87 -14.35 -24.49
CA THR A 783 -24.89 -13.83 -25.44
C THR A 783 -24.68 -14.33 -26.88
N PHE A 784 -23.44 -14.72 -27.24
CA PHE A 784 -23.10 -15.27 -28.55
C PHE A 784 -22.35 -16.61 -28.49
N ILE A 785 -21.95 -17.06 -27.29
CA ILE A 785 -21.45 -18.41 -27.00
C ILE A 785 -22.31 -19.08 -25.89
N PRO A 786 -23.59 -19.43 -26.13
CA PRO A 786 -24.48 -19.92 -25.05
C PRO A 786 -24.03 -21.18 -24.30
N GLY A 787 -23.19 -22.03 -24.90
CA GLY A 787 -22.57 -23.20 -24.28
C GLY A 787 -21.12 -22.99 -23.81
N LEU A 788 -20.65 -21.75 -23.74
CA LEU A 788 -19.51 -21.42 -22.88
C LEU A 788 -19.99 -21.63 -21.43
N ASP A 789 -19.38 -22.59 -20.72
CA ASP A 789 -19.71 -22.77 -19.30
C ASP A 789 -19.31 -21.49 -18.54
N GLY A 790 -20.05 -21.20 -17.48
CA GLY A 790 -19.62 -20.23 -16.49
C GLY A 790 -20.57 -19.15 -16.05
N GLY A 791 -20.10 -18.44 -15.04
CA GLY A 791 -20.76 -17.36 -14.32
C GLY A 791 -19.82 -16.90 -13.21
N ALA A 792 -20.36 -16.42 -12.08
CA ALA A 792 -19.56 -16.03 -10.91
C ALA A 792 -18.75 -17.18 -10.26
N GLN A 793 -18.87 -18.42 -10.75
CA GLN A 793 -18.08 -19.58 -10.29
C GLN A 793 -16.79 -19.80 -11.07
N ASP A 794 -16.60 -19.07 -12.17
CA ASP A 794 -15.46 -19.21 -13.08
C ASP A 794 -14.62 -17.91 -13.09
N VAL A 795 -14.98 -16.97 -12.21
CA VAL A 795 -14.14 -15.87 -11.75
C VAL A 795 -13.39 -16.37 -10.52
N ILE A 796 -12.07 -16.52 -10.64
CA ILE A 796 -11.20 -17.04 -9.59
C ILE A 796 -10.57 -15.85 -8.86
N GLN A 797 -11.06 -15.57 -7.64
CA GLN A 797 -10.42 -14.61 -6.74
C GLN A 797 -9.15 -15.22 -6.15
N THR A 798 -8.05 -14.47 -6.15
CA THR A 798 -6.81 -14.88 -5.47
C THR A 798 -5.97 -13.67 -5.05
N SER A 799 -4.97 -13.87 -4.19
CA SER A 799 -4.06 -12.83 -3.73
C SER A 799 -3.11 -12.32 -4.82
N GLU A 800 -2.68 -11.06 -4.70
CA GLU A 800 -1.67 -10.43 -5.57
C GLU A 800 -0.37 -11.24 -5.64
N VAL A 801 0.08 -11.76 -4.48
CA VAL A 801 1.21 -12.70 -4.36
C VAL A 801 1.03 -13.93 -5.25
N ASN A 802 -0.19 -14.49 -5.33
CA ASN A 802 -0.44 -15.61 -6.21
C ASN A 802 -0.38 -15.22 -7.68
N ILE A 803 -0.96 -14.09 -8.08
CA ILE A 803 -0.90 -13.61 -9.46
C ILE A 803 0.55 -13.39 -9.90
N PHE A 804 1.31 -12.53 -9.20
CA PHE A 804 2.63 -12.08 -9.69
C PHE A 804 3.81 -12.97 -9.29
N LEU A 805 3.73 -13.68 -8.16
CA LEU A 805 4.87 -14.47 -7.66
C LEU A 805 4.64 -15.98 -7.81
N THR A 806 3.45 -16.50 -7.55
CA THR A 806 3.17 -17.95 -7.65
C THR A 806 2.83 -18.39 -9.08
N PHE A 807 2.03 -17.61 -9.82
CA PHE A 807 1.42 -18.03 -11.08
C PHE A 807 2.08 -17.44 -12.33
N ALA A 808 2.55 -16.18 -12.31
CA ALA A 808 3.22 -15.53 -13.45
C ALA A 808 4.64 -16.08 -13.78
N VAL A 809 4.76 -17.39 -13.89
CA VAL A 809 5.99 -18.12 -14.22
C VAL A 809 6.04 -18.38 -15.72
N PRO A 810 7.11 -18.01 -16.44
CA PRO A 810 7.25 -18.27 -17.88
C PRO A 810 7.03 -19.75 -18.23
N GLN A 811 6.07 -20.02 -19.10
CA GLN A 811 5.60 -21.36 -19.49
C GLN A 811 4.96 -22.21 -18.37
N GLY A 812 4.90 -21.69 -17.14
CA GLY A 812 4.25 -22.31 -15.99
C GLY A 812 2.87 -21.74 -15.67
N ASP A 813 2.52 -20.59 -16.26
CA ASP A 813 1.34 -19.79 -15.91
C ASP A 813 0.01 -20.52 -16.16
N PRO A 814 -0.78 -20.83 -15.11
CA PRO A 814 -2.08 -21.49 -15.22
C PRO A 814 -3.23 -20.56 -15.61
N MET A 815 -3.05 -19.23 -15.58
CA MET A 815 -4.14 -18.26 -15.72
C MET A 815 -4.45 -18.03 -17.21
N PRO A 816 -5.66 -18.32 -17.72
CA PRO A 816 -6.01 -18.04 -19.12
C PRO A 816 -6.13 -16.54 -19.38
N ILE A 817 -6.81 -15.87 -18.45
CA ILE A 817 -6.96 -14.42 -18.36
C ILE A 817 -6.59 -14.05 -16.92
N SER A 818 -5.64 -13.12 -16.75
CA SER A 818 -5.18 -12.65 -15.45
C SER A 818 -5.33 -11.15 -15.32
N TRP A 819 -5.83 -10.71 -14.17
CA TRP A 819 -5.75 -9.32 -13.74
C TRP A 819 -4.29 -8.87 -13.67
N GLY A 820 -4.03 -7.64 -14.11
CA GLY A 820 -2.74 -6.99 -14.04
C GLY A 820 -2.90 -5.54 -13.62
N GLY A 821 -1.89 -5.04 -12.90
CA GLY A 821 -1.80 -3.67 -12.44
C GLY A 821 -0.39 -3.13 -12.58
N TRP A 822 -0.26 -1.83 -12.79
CA TRP A 822 1.03 -1.15 -12.76
C TRP A 822 0.90 0.17 -12.04
N ALA A 823 1.62 0.31 -10.94
CA ALA A 823 2.04 1.60 -10.39
C ALA A 823 3.49 1.81 -10.86
N PRO A 824 3.84 2.95 -11.47
CA PRO A 824 5.15 3.11 -12.07
C PRO A 824 6.27 3.31 -11.07
N ASP A 825 7.46 2.81 -11.40
CA ASP A 825 8.67 3.12 -10.65
C ASP A 825 9.18 4.52 -11.00
N TYR A 826 9.03 4.92 -12.27
CA TYR A 826 9.35 6.27 -12.76
C TYR A 826 8.46 6.72 -13.93
N PRO A 827 8.11 8.02 -14.05
CA PRO A 827 7.11 8.50 -14.99
C PRO A 827 7.67 8.72 -16.41
N TYR A 828 8.12 7.63 -17.06
CA TYR A 828 8.71 7.64 -18.40
C TYR A 828 8.30 6.41 -19.24
N PRO A 829 8.21 6.49 -20.59
CA PRO A 829 7.73 5.40 -21.43
C PRO A 829 8.41 4.02 -21.29
N THR A 830 9.68 3.96 -20.88
CA THR A 830 10.43 2.70 -20.76
C THR A 830 9.94 1.83 -19.61
N ASP A 831 9.60 2.45 -18.47
CA ASP A 831 9.02 1.81 -17.28
C ASP A 831 7.80 0.95 -17.70
N TYR A 832 6.84 1.64 -18.33
CA TYR A 832 5.63 1.08 -18.87
C TYR A 832 5.86 0.04 -19.98
N LEU A 833 6.55 0.45 -21.05
CA LEU A 833 6.61 -0.36 -22.27
C LEU A 833 7.51 -1.58 -22.12
N SER A 834 8.56 -1.54 -21.28
CA SER A 834 9.42 -2.69 -21.04
C SER A 834 8.76 -3.73 -20.13
N ALA A 835 8.10 -3.29 -19.05
CA ALA A 835 7.40 -4.18 -18.15
C ALA A 835 6.19 -4.84 -18.82
N MET A 836 5.39 -4.07 -19.57
CA MET A 836 4.07 -4.51 -20.01
C MET A 836 3.95 -4.85 -21.50
N PHE A 837 4.73 -4.28 -22.43
CA PHE A 837 4.53 -4.50 -23.88
C PHE A 837 5.73 -5.10 -24.63
N LEU A 838 6.91 -5.19 -24.03
CA LEU A 838 8.11 -5.73 -24.68
C LEU A 838 8.10 -7.27 -24.67
N PRO A 839 8.13 -7.97 -25.82
CA PRO A 839 8.17 -9.43 -25.88
C PRO A 839 9.58 -9.98 -25.57
N SER A 840 10.03 -9.77 -24.34
CA SER A 840 11.36 -10.09 -23.80
C SER A 840 11.25 -11.01 -22.59
N THR A 841 12.31 -11.79 -22.33
CA THR A 841 12.47 -12.54 -21.07
C THR A 841 12.65 -11.67 -19.83
N THR A 842 12.73 -10.35 -20.01
CA THR A 842 12.83 -9.34 -18.94
C THR A 842 11.52 -8.56 -18.69
N SER A 843 10.46 -8.81 -19.47
CA SER A 843 9.16 -8.18 -19.24
C SER A 843 8.40 -8.90 -18.14
N THR A 844 7.83 -8.13 -17.21
CA THR A 844 6.99 -8.62 -16.10
C THR A 844 5.82 -9.45 -16.63
N TYR A 845 5.06 -8.92 -17.60
CA TYR A 845 3.83 -9.54 -18.08
C TYR A 845 4.02 -10.45 -19.29
N GLN A 846 4.83 -10.03 -20.27
CA GLN A 846 4.88 -10.68 -21.57
C GLN A 846 5.72 -11.97 -21.56
N ASN A 847 6.67 -12.06 -20.62
CA ASN A 847 7.44 -13.28 -20.38
C ASN A 847 6.58 -14.41 -19.79
N ALA A 848 5.78 -14.11 -18.75
CA ALA A 848 4.87 -15.07 -18.11
C ALA A 848 3.82 -15.59 -19.11
N ASN A 849 3.10 -14.66 -19.75
CA ASN A 849 2.03 -14.92 -20.72
C ASN A 849 2.51 -15.48 -22.08
N SER A 850 3.81 -15.79 -22.22
CA SER A 850 4.41 -16.41 -23.42
C SER A 850 4.29 -15.61 -24.73
N TRP A 851 4.22 -14.28 -24.64
CA TRP A 851 4.25 -13.37 -25.78
C TRP A 851 5.68 -13.25 -26.35
N ASN A 852 6.06 -14.27 -27.13
CA ASN A 852 7.40 -14.44 -27.68
C ASN A 852 7.33 -14.72 -29.19
N SER A 853 8.08 -13.97 -30.00
CA SER A 853 8.00 -14.09 -31.47
C SER A 853 8.43 -15.46 -32.00
N SER A 854 9.35 -16.17 -31.33
CA SER A 854 9.76 -17.53 -31.72
C SER A 854 8.71 -18.60 -31.36
N TYR A 855 7.96 -18.37 -30.28
CA TYR A 855 6.83 -19.21 -29.88
C TYR A 855 5.65 -19.01 -30.84
N VAL A 856 5.23 -17.75 -31.06
CA VAL A 856 4.15 -17.39 -31.98
C VAL A 856 4.47 -17.78 -33.42
N ALA A 857 5.74 -17.77 -33.85
CA ALA A 857 6.16 -18.26 -35.16
C ALA A 857 6.14 -19.80 -35.34
N GLY A 858 5.83 -20.57 -34.30
CA GLY A 858 5.84 -22.04 -34.36
C GLY A 858 7.23 -22.68 -34.39
N ILE A 859 8.27 -21.94 -33.98
CA ILE A 859 9.67 -22.42 -34.06
C ILE A 859 9.99 -23.30 -32.85
N THR A 860 9.54 -22.91 -31.66
CA THR A 860 9.71 -23.68 -30.41
C THR A 860 8.58 -24.69 -30.14
N THR A 861 7.47 -24.63 -30.89
CA THR A 861 6.24 -25.37 -30.56
C THR A 861 6.35 -26.90 -30.65
N LYS A 862 7.39 -27.45 -31.28
CA LYS A 862 7.66 -28.90 -31.34
C LYS A 862 7.82 -29.58 -29.97
N GLN A 863 8.02 -28.83 -28.89
CA GLN A 863 8.06 -29.35 -27.52
C GLN A 863 6.68 -29.45 -26.84
N TYR A 864 5.63 -28.84 -27.40
CA TYR A 864 4.33 -28.62 -26.73
C TYR A 864 3.17 -29.45 -27.30
N GLY A 865 3.44 -30.40 -28.20
CA GLY A 865 2.47 -31.40 -28.68
C GLY A 865 1.98 -31.20 -30.13
N PRO A 866 1.09 -32.09 -30.61
CA PRO A 866 0.68 -32.14 -32.02
C PRO A 866 -0.32 -31.06 -32.45
N ASN A 867 -0.97 -30.39 -31.50
CA ASN A 867 -2.04 -29.40 -31.73
C ASN A 867 -1.53 -27.96 -31.75
N SER A 868 -0.22 -27.76 -31.99
CA SER A 868 0.39 -26.43 -31.91
C SER A 868 0.01 -25.53 -33.08
N MET A 869 -0.37 -24.29 -32.80
CA MET A 869 -0.59 -23.26 -33.82
C MET A 869 0.65 -22.35 -34.00
N ALA A 870 0.64 -21.57 -35.08
CA ALA A 870 1.64 -20.56 -35.37
C ALA A 870 1.01 -19.41 -36.18
N ASP A 871 1.37 -18.17 -35.85
CA ASP A 871 1.02 -16.98 -36.62
C ASP A 871 2.30 -16.20 -37.01
N PRO A 872 2.81 -16.39 -38.24
CA PRO A 872 3.98 -15.65 -38.71
C PRO A 872 3.76 -14.15 -38.88
N ALA A 873 2.51 -13.65 -38.96
CA ALA A 873 2.23 -12.22 -39.06
C ALA A 873 2.33 -11.55 -37.68
N GLU A 874 1.72 -12.13 -36.65
CA GLU A 874 1.87 -11.69 -35.26
C GLU A 874 3.33 -11.81 -34.78
N ALA A 875 4.03 -12.89 -35.12
CA ALA A 875 5.45 -13.02 -34.79
C ALA A 875 6.32 -11.90 -35.39
N ASN A 876 5.99 -11.42 -36.59
CA ASN A 876 6.65 -10.27 -37.19
C ASN A 876 6.23 -8.95 -36.54
N ALA A 877 4.99 -8.82 -36.05
CA ALA A 877 4.55 -7.67 -35.26
C ALA A 877 5.31 -7.57 -33.93
N LEU A 878 5.50 -8.68 -33.21
CA LEU A 878 6.32 -8.75 -31.99
C LEU A 878 7.78 -8.33 -32.24
N ASN A 879 8.39 -8.79 -33.35
CA ASN A 879 9.74 -8.33 -33.73
C ASN A 879 9.78 -6.82 -34.01
N ASN A 880 8.74 -6.25 -34.62
CA ASN A 880 8.65 -4.80 -34.84
C ASN A 880 8.46 -4.02 -33.53
N ILE A 881 7.69 -4.54 -32.57
CA ILE A 881 7.51 -3.96 -31.23
C ILE A 881 8.88 -3.84 -30.53
N THR A 882 9.71 -4.89 -30.53
CA THR A 882 11.10 -4.82 -30.03
C THR A 882 11.93 -3.75 -30.75
N ILE A 883 11.90 -3.72 -32.09
CA ILE A 883 12.64 -2.72 -32.88
C ILE A 883 12.17 -1.28 -32.58
N TYR A 884 10.89 -1.07 -32.26
CA TYR A 884 10.38 0.24 -31.87
C TYR A 884 10.83 0.63 -30.46
N TYR A 885 10.86 -0.31 -29.50
CA TYR A 885 11.43 -0.09 -28.18
C TYR A 885 12.91 0.34 -28.27
N ASP A 886 13.75 -0.47 -28.94
CA ASP A 886 15.18 -0.23 -29.09
C ASP A 886 15.49 1.14 -29.72
N ARG A 887 14.66 1.57 -30.68
CA ARG A 887 14.78 2.89 -31.33
C ARG A 887 14.28 4.03 -30.45
N GLY A 888 13.35 3.78 -29.53
CA GLY A 888 12.94 4.74 -28.50
C GLY A 888 14.13 5.03 -27.58
N VAL A 889 14.66 3.99 -26.94
CA VAL A 889 15.81 4.06 -26.02
C VAL A 889 17.03 4.70 -26.68
N ALA A 890 17.40 4.25 -27.89
CA ALA A 890 18.54 4.81 -28.63
C ALA A 890 18.40 6.29 -29.06
N ASN A 891 17.28 6.96 -28.78
CA ASN A 891 17.03 8.36 -29.15
C ASN A 891 16.54 9.22 -27.98
N GLU A 892 16.64 8.80 -26.72
CA GLU A 892 16.00 9.50 -25.57
C GLU A 892 16.45 10.95 -25.38
N THR A 893 17.71 11.27 -25.65
CA THR A 893 18.21 12.67 -25.67
C THR A 893 17.55 13.55 -26.74
N ASN A 894 16.81 12.96 -27.68
CA ASN A 894 15.90 13.62 -28.60
C ASN A 894 14.47 13.12 -28.36
N ALA A 895 13.86 13.62 -27.28
CA ALA A 895 12.50 13.29 -26.85
C ALA A 895 11.47 13.20 -27.99
N ALA A 896 11.48 14.13 -28.97
CA ALA A 896 10.54 14.09 -30.09
C ALA A 896 10.69 12.84 -30.98
N VAL A 897 11.92 12.34 -31.16
CA VAL A 897 12.19 11.11 -31.91
C VAL A 897 11.90 9.87 -31.06
N ALA A 898 12.37 9.84 -29.81
CA ALA A 898 12.11 8.73 -28.89
C ALA A 898 10.62 8.47 -28.69
N TYR A 899 9.86 9.53 -28.37
CA TYR A 899 8.41 9.45 -28.18
C TYR A 899 7.69 8.95 -29.44
N SER A 900 8.16 9.31 -30.65
CA SER A 900 7.58 8.80 -31.90
C SER A 900 7.83 7.29 -32.16
N TRP A 901 8.82 6.69 -31.49
CA TRP A 901 9.06 5.25 -31.53
C TRP A 901 8.29 4.51 -30.45
N PHE A 902 8.28 5.03 -29.22
CA PHE A 902 7.44 4.53 -28.13
C PHE A 902 5.95 4.53 -28.50
N GLN A 903 5.47 5.57 -29.20
CA GLN A 903 4.09 5.62 -29.72
C GLN A 903 3.81 4.51 -30.74
N LYS A 904 4.73 4.22 -31.68
CA LYS A 904 4.56 3.10 -32.63
C LYS A 904 4.57 1.74 -31.95
N MET A 905 5.33 1.59 -30.86
CA MET A 905 5.30 0.38 -30.03
C MET A 905 3.91 0.20 -29.40
N ASN A 906 3.42 1.24 -28.71
CA ASN A 906 2.10 1.28 -28.10
C ASN A 906 0.97 0.98 -29.11
N GLU A 907 1.00 1.65 -30.27
CA GLU A 907 0.08 1.45 -31.40
C GLU A 907 0.08 0.00 -31.93
N ALA A 908 1.26 -0.62 -32.04
CA ALA A 908 1.40 -2.00 -32.50
C ALA A 908 0.85 -3.00 -31.47
N SER A 909 1.18 -2.84 -30.19
CA SER A 909 0.70 -3.70 -29.10
C SER A 909 -0.82 -3.63 -28.91
N ILE A 910 -1.42 -2.44 -29.01
CA ILE A 910 -2.89 -2.30 -28.99
C ILE A 910 -3.54 -3.06 -30.17
N ASN A 911 -2.98 -2.93 -31.38
CA ASN A 911 -3.49 -3.63 -32.57
C ASN A 911 -3.37 -5.16 -32.46
N MET A 912 -2.42 -5.68 -31.69
CA MET A 912 -2.32 -7.11 -31.39
C MET A 912 -3.33 -7.60 -30.34
N THR A 913 -4.08 -6.69 -29.70
CA THR A 913 -5.05 -7.02 -28.65
C THR A 913 -4.39 -7.88 -27.56
N MET A 914 -3.26 -7.38 -27.04
CA MET A 914 -2.50 -8.06 -25.99
C MET A 914 -3.28 -8.10 -24.66
N GLU A 915 -4.18 -7.13 -24.46
CA GLU A 915 -4.86 -6.86 -23.19
C GLU A 915 -6.28 -6.28 -23.37
N VAL A 916 -7.01 -6.19 -22.25
CA VAL A 916 -8.29 -5.48 -22.08
C VAL A 916 -8.12 -4.40 -21.00
N TYR A 917 -8.29 -3.12 -21.34
CA TYR A 917 -7.88 -1.97 -20.52
C TYR A 917 -8.94 -1.56 -19.48
N LEU A 918 -8.80 -1.96 -18.21
CA LEU A 918 -9.83 -1.75 -17.18
C LEU A 918 -10.00 -0.28 -16.83
N GLY A 919 -8.95 0.38 -16.37
CA GLY A 919 -8.98 1.81 -16.05
C GLY A 919 -7.65 2.36 -15.53
N GLN A 920 -7.45 3.66 -15.70
CA GLN A 920 -6.39 4.43 -15.03
C GLN A 920 -6.96 5.00 -13.73
N VAL A 921 -6.25 4.80 -12.62
CA VAL A 921 -6.72 5.16 -11.28
C VAL A 921 -6.69 6.68 -11.08
N ASN A 922 -7.74 7.21 -10.46
CA ASN A 922 -7.79 8.58 -9.95
C ASN A 922 -7.91 8.52 -8.42
N GLN A 923 -6.79 8.74 -7.74
CA GLN A 923 -6.69 8.71 -6.28
C GLN A 923 -7.55 9.80 -5.64
N ILE A 924 -8.13 9.48 -4.48
CA ILE A 924 -8.90 10.42 -3.67
C ILE A 924 -8.43 10.31 -2.22
N TRP A 925 -7.71 11.32 -1.75
CA TRP A 925 -7.40 11.45 -0.32
C TRP A 925 -8.67 11.70 0.48
N ILE A 926 -8.82 11.00 1.60
CA ILE A 926 -9.86 11.19 2.60
C ILE A 926 -9.16 11.42 3.95
N TRP A 927 -9.09 12.67 4.40
CA TRP A 927 -8.30 13.09 5.57
C TRP A 927 -9.18 13.85 6.57
N ASP A 928 -8.80 13.90 7.85
CA ASP A 928 -9.50 14.63 8.89
C ASP A 928 -9.46 16.14 8.61
N SER A 929 -10.52 16.87 8.99
CA SER A 929 -10.62 18.31 8.79
C SER A 929 -9.57 19.15 9.54
N ILE A 930 -8.84 18.59 10.51
CA ILE A 930 -7.66 19.23 11.08
C ILE A 930 -6.54 19.42 10.06
N ALA A 931 -6.46 18.62 9.00
CA ALA A 931 -5.39 18.69 8.01
C ALA A 931 -5.50 19.92 7.10
N ASN A 932 -4.35 20.52 6.76
CA ASN A 932 -4.30 21.63 5.84
C ASN A 932 -4.44 21.14 4.39
N LYS A 933 -5.62 21.38 3.80
CA LYS A 933 -5.93 20.95 2.44
C LYS A 933 -4.96 21.51 1.38
N THR A 934 -4.36 22.68 1.58
CA THR A 934 -3.38 23.23 0.62
C THR A 934 -2.05 22.50 0.68
N ALA A 935 -1.55 22.17 1.88
CA ALA A 935 -0.35 21.33 2.04
C ALA A 935 -0.57 19.91 1.46
N LEU A 936 -1.72 19.30 1.76
CA LEU A 936 -2.16 18.02 1.18
C LEU A 936 -2.09 18.04 -0.36
N GLN A 937 -2.69 19.07 -0.98
CA GLN A 937 -2.73 19.23 -2.43
C GLN A 937 -1.37 19.54 -3.07
N GLN A 938 -0.45 20.16 -2.33
CA GLN A 938 0.85 20.53 -2.86
C GLN A 938 1.86 19.36 -2.81
N TRP A 939 1.83 18.56 -1.74
CA TRP A 939 2.90 17.60 -1.44
C TRP A 939 2.47 16.14 -1.51
N GLN A 940 1.26 15.79 -1.06
CA GLN A 940 0.77 14.41 -1.05
C GLN A 940 0.06 14.02 -2.36
N GLN A 941 -0.05 14.92 -3.34
CA GLN A 941 -0.66 14.64 -4.65
C GLN A 941 0.38 14.49 -5.77
N ASN A 942 1.63 14.17 -5.44
CA ASN A 942 2.58 13.69 -6.43
C ASN A 942 2.13 12.30 -6.93
N VAL A 943 2.15 12.08 -8.24
CA VAL A 943 1.63 10.86 -8.86
C VAL A 943 2.55 9.64 -8.73
N MET A 944 3.79 9.84 -8.28
CA MET A 944 4.74 8.76 -7.95
C MET A 944 4.63 8.35 -6.49
N ILE A 945 4.58 9.34 -5.58
CA ILE A 945 4.49 9.11 -4.13
C ILE A 945 3.04 8.82 -3.72
N GLY A 946 2.19 9.84 -3.73
CA GLY A 946 0.77 9.71 -3.40
C GLY A 946 -0.03 8.88 -4.41
N GLY A 947 0.52 8.61 -5.60
CA GLY A 947 -0.05 7.65 -6.56
C GLY A 947 0.17 6.19 -6.16
N GLY A 948 1.25 5.88 -5.44
CA GLY A 948 1.43 4.64 -4.66
C GLY A 948 0.74 4.68 -3.29
N ALA A 949 -0.02 5.75 -3.03
CA ALA A 949 -0.69 6.08 -1.77
C ALA A 949 0.24 6.39 -0.58
N GLU A 950 1.51 6.67 -0.82
CA GLU A 950 2.49 7.00 0.23
C GLU A 950 2.37 8.47 0.69
N ILE A 951 2.68 8.72 1.96
CA ILE A 951 2.57 10.01 2.64
C ILE A 951 3.95 10.51 3.12
N MET A 952 4.28 11.75 2.75
CA MET A 952 5.45 12.46 3.27
C MET A 952 5.07 13.22 4.55
N TYR A 953 5.23 12.60 5.72
CA TYR A 953 4.71 13.12 6.99
C TYR A 953 5.31 14.48 7.39
N ASN A 954 6.51 14.82 6.91
CA ASN A 954 7.13 16.13 7.16
C ASN A 954 6.38 17.31 6.51
N TYR A 955 5.57 17.06 5.48
CA TYR A 955 4.65 18.04 4.90
C TYR A 955 3.23 17.98 5.48
N VAL A 956 2.97 17.10 6.46
CA VAL A 956 1.70 17.11 7.21
C VAL A 956 1.65 18.32 8.13
N VAL A 957 0.74 19.23 7.79
CA VAL A 957 0.48 20.48 8.51
C VAL A 957 -0.98 20.52 8.91
N TYR A 958 -1.26 20.82 10.17
CA TYR A 958 -2.62 21.02 10.67
C TYR A 958 -3.03 22.50 10.59
N ASN A 959 -4.34 22.75 10.49
CA ASN A 959 -4.92 24.08 10.53
C ASN A 959 -4.79 24.70 11.94
N SER A 960 -4.52 26.00 11.99
CA SER A 960 -4.29 26.79 13.23
C SER A 960 -5.58 27.29 13.89
#